data_AF-A0AA36IHD9-F1
#
_entry.id   AF-A0AA36IHD9-F1
#
_cell.length_a   1.000
_cell.length_b   1.000
_cell.length_c   1.000
_cell.angle_alpha   90.00
_cell.angle_beta   90.00
_cell.angle_gamma   90.00
#
_symmetry.space_group_name_H-M   'P 1'
#
loop_
_entity.id
_entity.type
_entity.pdbx_description
1 polymer ?
#
loop_
_entity_poly.entity_id
_entity_poly.type
_entity_poly.pdbx_seq_one_letter_code
_entity_poly.pdbx_strand_id
1 'polypeptide(L)'
;MKISPSATLQNLLRHYPSGGQFFLEALQNAEDTDRATHFCALLDLSTHPIEQIRPQQSVWRRRLQGPAILFYDNGGFRDKDWKSLQQIYNSSKKHSPSEVGKYGMGSRSFFHIGDILQIVSGSKYAILDPDERLSENGEYGEKLDFLADTFDGQRFVDAFPDECSPFHGLGHTMQEALNGTIIRVPLRAQQWAAESSFMPEAFTLERASHIFEDFAKAFSGPMALFLCRVSRLELFVRKEKLLRVASLELRPEPALPGKELVKVKEFLKKFETVEQLQEQLRQGTPTPEVLDIVRMEKITSPTDDKGQDFEEEVKEAKEEVKEAKEEVEKAERKVERAKKEVERAKKEVKEAKASGRTKESEVGGSSSRWLRFGRFFSLEEVSSPPEEVPFVCLALPLDGPCEGLAFAHLPLSIKTGLPVHVHAGFALEDNRRGMWRHAEDTDGSHRSWADWNEHIIGKVVPEVYADALTYLAQHEVMADADVFGLWPRLEAEKDGFQVVNKQLVALLANRLVLRSAGCSKMPVAPQEACFLETHTTHLEQLRADLQNLCEKAGRKVVNPPQHVVELLVHYKAIEKFDCLDAVRDILRLGSEEMPQELLSQILLALLHWAGKSFNSTQLEVLAELLRKVEWVPTPSGHVTIDQAFDPVAPLPDLHVVQQG
;
A
#
# COMPACT_ATOMS: atom_id res chain seq x y z
N MET A 1 -22.84 -33.61 -17.70
CA MET A 1 -23.61 -33.18 -16.51
C MET A 1 -23.32 -31.71 -16.27
N LYS A 2 -24.34 -30.87 -16.04
CA LYS A 2 -24.09 -29.52 -15.50
C LYS A 2 -23.61 -29.70 -14.06
N ILE A 3 -22.48 -29.10 -13.71
CA ILE A 3 -21.98 -29.07 -12.33
C ILE A 3 -22.95 -28.20 -11.53
N SER A 4 -23.39 -28.64 -10.35
CA SER A 4 -24.28 -27.83 -9.50
C SER A 4 -23.54 -26.58 -8.98
N PRO A 5 -24.23 -25.45 -8.77
CA PRO A 5 -23.67 -24.26 -8.15
C PRO A 5 -22.85 -24.54 -6.88
N SER A 6 -23.36 -25.38 -5.99
CA SER A 6 -22.68 -25.76 -4.75
C SER A 6 -21.38 -26.53 -4.99
N ALA A 7 -21.34 -27.45 -5.96
CA ALA A 7 -20.10 -28.15 -6.31
C ALA A 7 -19.05 -27.20 -6.91
N THR A 8 -19.48 -26.21 -7.70
CA THR A 8 -18.61 -25.14 -8.20
C THR A 8 -18.06 -24.30 -7.04
N LEU A 9 -18.91 -23.88 -6.11
CA LEU A 9 -18.49 -23.10 -4.92
C LEU A 9 -17.52 -23.88 -4.03
N GLN A 10 -17.78 -25.15 -3.76
CA GLN A 10 -16.91 -25.96 -2.89
C GLN A 10 -15.48 -26.02 -3.40
N ASN A 11 -15.28 -26.18 -4.72
CA ASN A 11 -13.96 -26.19 -5.31
C ASN A 11 -13.28 -24.83 -5.24
N LEU A 12 -14.03 -23.75 -5.46
CA LEU A 12 -13.50 -22.39 -5.43
C LEU A 12 -13.09 -21.97 -4.03
N LEU A 13 -13.98 -22.12 -3.05
CA LEU A 13 -13.75 -21.67 -1.66
C LEU A 13 -12.54 -22.35 -1.01
N ARG A 14 -12.14 -23.57 -1.43
CA ARG A 14 -10.90 -24.20 -0.96
C ARG A 14 -9.63 -23.42 -1.32
N HIS A 15 -9.66 -22.66 -2.41
CA HIS A 15 -8.52 -21.88 -2.90
C HIS A 15 -8.54 -20.43 -2.40
N TYR A 16 -9.64 -20.00 -1.77
CA TYR A 16 -9.75 -18.67 -1.17
C TYR A 16 -9.58 -18.75 0.35
N PRO A 17 -8.66 -17.96 0.93
CA PRO A 17 -8.52 -17.89 2.38
C PRO A 17 -9.70 -17.16 3.03
N SER A 18 -10.11 -17.64 4.19
CA SER A 18 -11.23 -17.06 4.95
C SER A 18 -10.87 -15.80 5.77
N GLY A 19 -9.72 -15.16 5.50
CA GLY A 19 -9.13 -14.10 6.32
C GLY A 19 -9.53 -12.67 5.94
N GLY A 20 -10.81 -12.40 5.68
CA GLY A 20 -11.32 -11.05 5.42
C GLY A 20 -11.20 -10.54 3.97
N GLN A 21 -10.69 -11.34 3.05
CA GLN A 21 -10.59 -11.00 1.62
C GLN A 21 -11.92 -10.53 1.01
N PHE A 22 -13.05 -11.05 1.51
CA PHE A 22 -14.38 -10.65 1.07
C PHE A 22 -14.68 -9.15 1.26
N PHE A 23 -14.03 -8.46 2.22
CA PHE A 23 -14.16 -7.00 2.33
C PHE A 23 -13.54 -6.28 1.13
N LEU A 24 -12.35 -6.73 0.71
CA LEU A 24 -11.65 -6.20 -0.45
C LEU A 24 -12.42 -6.50 -1.75
N GLU A 25 -13.01 -7.70 -1.87
CA GLU A 25 -13.87 -8.03 -3.01
C GLU A 25 -15.14 -7.17 -3.07
N ALA A 26 -15.77 -6.89 -1.91
CA ALA A 26 -16.92 -5.98 -1.85
C ALA A 26 -16.54 -4.54 -2.24
N LEU A 27 -15.39 -4.06 -1.76
CA LEU A 27 -14.87 -2.74 -2.11
C LEU A 27 -14.51 -2.65 -3.60
N GLN A 28 -13.90 -3.69 -4.17
CA GLN A 28 -13.61 -3.76 -5.60
C GLN A 28 -14.90 -3.72 -6.43
N ASN A 29 -15.95 -4.47 -6.02
CA ASN A 29 -17.25 -4.42 -6.69
C ASN A 29 -17.82 -3.00 -6.72
N ALA A 30 -17.71 -2.25 -5.62
CA ALA A 30 -18.12 -0.85 -5.56
C ALA A 30 -17.29 0.02 -6.52
N GLU A 31 -15.96 -0.12 -6.50
CA GLU A 31 -15.02 0.63 -7.34
C GLU A 31 -15.20 0.38 -8.85
N ASP A 32 -15.63 -0.83 -9.21
CA ASP A 32 -15.92 -1.22 -10.60
C ASP A 32 -17.21 -0.59 -11.12
N THR A 33 -18.15 -0.24 -10.23
CA THR A 33 -19.31 0.57 -10.63
C THR A 33 -18.84 1.93 -11.13
N ASP A 34 -19.55 2.50 -12.10
CA ASP A 34 -19.22 3.82 -12.63
C ASP A 34 -19.86 4.98 -11.84
N ARG A 35 -20.54 4.68 -10.72
CA ARG A 35 -21.28 5.65 -9.91
C ARG A 35 -20.92 5.63 -8.42
N ALA A 36 -20.37 4.54 -7.88
CA ALA A 36 -20.09 4.49 -6.45
C ALA A 36 -18.96 5.44 -6.08
N THR A 37 -19.23 6.27 -5.09
CA THR A 37 -18.27 7.16 -4.42
C THR A 37 -18.17 6.86 -2.92
N HIS A 38 -19.12 6.10 -2.38
CA HIS A 38 -19.20 5.71 -0.99
C HIS A 38 -19.34 4.18 -0.89
N PHE A 39 -18.48 3.58 -0.09
CA PHE A 39 -18.54 2.17 0.32
C PHE A 39 -18.65 2.06 1.84
N CYS A 40 -19.47 1.13 2.31
CA CYS A 40 -19.67 0.87 3.73
C CYS A 40 -19.73 -0.64 3.98
N ALA A 41 -19.08 -1.10 5.06
CA ALA A 41 -19.28 -2.45 5.59
C ALA A 41 -19.85 -2.38 7.01
N LEU A 42 -20.88 -3.19 7.28
CA LEU A 42 -21.55 -3.28 8.57
C LEU A 42 -21.51 -4.72 9.08
N LEU A 43 -21.00 -4.91 10.30
CA LEU A 43 -21.24 -6.12 11.09
C LEU A 43 -22.50 -5.92 11.94
N ASP A 44 -23.60 -6.57 11.55
CA ASP A 44 -24.87 -6.54 12.27
C ASP A 44 -24.97 -7.75 13.20
N LEU A 45 -24.90 -7.51 14.51
CA LEU A 45 -25.01 -8.51 15.56
C LEU A 45 -26.47 -8.71 16.00
N SER A 46 -27.42 -7.94 15.45
CA SER A 46 -28.83 -8.02 15.82
C SER A 46 -29.48 -9.34 15.37
N THR A 47 -30.51 -9.75 16.12
CA THR A 47 -31.50 -10.75 15.67
C THR A 47 -32.80 -10.02 15.41
N HIS A 48 -33.44 -10.35 14.31
CA HIS A 48 -34.63 -9.68 13.82
C HIS A 48 -35.90 -10.50 14.11
N PRO A 49 -37.08 -9.85 14.20
CA PRO A 49 -38.37 -10.54 14.32
C PRO A 49 -38.61 -11.57 13.21
N ILE A 50 -39.50 -12.53 13.47
CA ILE A 50 -39.76 -13.72 12.62
C ILE A 50 -41.25 -14.06 12.50
N GLU A 51 -42.12 -13.18 12.97
CA GLU A 51 -43.56 -13.38 13.07
C GLU A 51 -44.25 -13.13 11.72
N GLN A 52 -43.81 -12.11 10.99
CA GLN A 52 -44.36 -11.62 9.73
C GLN A 52 -43.34 -11.76 8.59
N ILE A 53 -42.94 -13.01 8.34
CA ILE A 53 -42.10 -13.42 7.21
C ILE A 53 -42.90 -14.34 6.27
N ARG A 54 -42.44 -14.51 5.03
CA ARG A 54 -43.08 -15.46 4.11
C ARG A 54 -43.13 -16.89 4.70
N PRO A 55 -44.27 -17.59 4.62
CA PRO A 55 -44.44 -18.92 5.24
C PRO A 55 -43.73 -20.04 4.45
N GLN A 56 -43.52 -19.88 3.14
CA GLN A 56 -42.77 -20.83 2.32
C GLN A 56 -41.34 -20.96 2.82
N GLN A 57 -40.87 -22.19 3.03
CA GLN A 57 -39.50 -22.46 3.51
C GLN A 57 -39.15 -21.69 4.81
N SER A 58 -40.14 -21.54 5.70
CA SER A 58 -40.06 -20.69 6.89
C SER A 58 -38.87 -20.98 7.80
N VAL A 59 -38.38 -22.23 7.87
CA VAL A 59 -37.18 -22.55 8.68
C VAL A 59 -35.96 -21.79 8.17
N TRP A 60 -35.69 -21.84 6.87
CA TRP A 60 -34.56 -21.15 6.28
C TRP A 60 -34.75 -19.63 6.27
N ARG A 61 -35.97 -19.14 6.00
CA ARG A 61 -36.26 -17.71 6.10
C ARG A 61 -36.06 -17.16 7.51
N ARG A 62 -36.46 -17.89 8.56
CA ARG A 62 -36.16 -17.54 9.97
C ARG A 62 -34.65 -17.47 10.23
N ARG A 63 -33.85 -18.36 9.64
CA ARG A 63 -32.39 -18.33 9.80
C ARG A 63 -31.75 -17.10 9.16
N LEU A 64 -32.36 -16.49 8.14
CA LEU A 64 -31.86 -15.25 7.52
C LEU A 64 -32.00 -14.01 8.42
N GLN A 65 -32.87 -14.08 9.43
CA GLN A 65 -33.15 -12.99 10.38
C GLN A 65 -32.09 -12.86 11.49
N GLY A 66 -31.06 -13.71 11.47
CA GLY A 66 -29.96 -13.64 12.42
C GLY A 66 -28.86 -12.64 12.04
N PRO A 67 -27.77 -12.59 12.82
CA PRO A 67 -26.61 -11.73 12.57
C PRO A 67 -26.01 -11.88 11.18
N ALA A 68 -25.31 -10.84 10.71
CA ALA A 68 -24.86 -10.75 9.33
C ALA A 68 -23.69 -9.78 9.11
N ILE A 69 -23.06 -9.91 7.95
CA ILE A 69 -22.23 -8.85 7.38
C ILE A 69 -22.98 -8.25 6.20
N LEU A 70 -23.08 -6.92 6.17
CA LEU A 70 -23.68 -6.15 5.09
C LEU A 70 -22.62 -5.28 4.42
N PHE A 71 -22.70 -5.18 3.10
CA PHE A 71 -21.90 -4.29 2.27
C PHE A 71 -22.84 -3.32 1.55
N TYR A 72 -22.51 -2.05 1.56
CA TYR A 72 -23.25 -1.00 0.88
C TYR A 72 -22.35 -0.20 -0.06
N ASP A 73 -22.89 0.12 -1.23
CA ASP A 73 -22.36 1.13 -2.13
C ASP A 73 -23.49 2.01 -2.68
N ASN A 74 -23.18 3.27 -3.00
CA ASN A 74 -24.14 4.18 -3.65
C ASN A 74 -24.11 4.10 -5.19
N GLY A 75 -23.50 3.06 -5.77
CA GLY A 75 -23.36 2.88 -7.21
C GLY A 75 -24.60 2.28 -7.87
N GLY A 76 -25.24 1.32 -7.20
CA GLY A 76 -26.50 0.68 -7.62
C GLY A 76 -26.40 -0.18 -8.88
N PHE A 77 -27.09 -1.32 -8.90
CA PHE A 77 -27.06 -2.29 -10.00
C PHE A 77 -27.78 -1.79 -11.26
N ARG A 78 -27.20 -2.07 -12.42
CA ARG A 78 -27.83 -1.94 -13.73
C ARG A 78 -28.35 -3.29 -14.21
N ASP A 79 -29.14 -3.27 -15.28
CA ASP A 79 -29.69 -4.52 -15.86
C ASP A 79 -28.61 -5.51 -16.30
N LYS A 80 -27.42 -5.03 -16.71
CA LYS A 80 -26.27 -5.89 -17.01
C LYS A 80 -25.74 -6.63 -15.77
N ASP A 81 -25.78 -5.98 -14.60
CA ASP A 81 -25.28 -6.53 -13.34
C ASP A 81 -26.26 -7.60 -12.83
N TRP A 82 -27.56 -7.32 -12.93
CA TRP A 82 -28.61 -8.30 -12.66
C TRP A 82 -28.51 -9.55 -13.55
N LYS A 83 -28.24 -9.38 -14.85
CA LYS A 83 -27.99 -10.52 -15.76
C LYS A 83 -26.72 -11.28 -15.40
N SER A 84 -25.68 -10.57 -14.96
CA SER A 84 -24.41 -11.18 -14.53
C SER A 84 -24.59 -12.02 -13.26
N LEU A 85 -25.42 -11.59 -12.31
CA LEU A 85 -25.73 -12.38 -11.11
C LEU A 85 -26.37 -13.73 -11.43
N GLN A 86 -27.22 -13.82 -12.45
CA GLN A 86 -27.81 -15.10 -12.87
C GLN A 86 -26.76 -16.09 -13.40
N GLN A 87 -25.60 -15.59 -13.81
CA GLN A 87 -24.47 -16.38 -14.31
C GLN A 87 -23.33 -16.49 -13.29
N ILE A 88 -23.56 -16.12 -12.02
CA ILE A 88 -22.53 -16.10 -10.98
C ILE A 88 -21.80 -17.43 -10.83
N TYR A 89 -22.41 -18.56 -11.21
CA TYR A 89 -21.80 -19.90 -11.16
C TYR A 89 -21.14 -20.37 -12.47
N ASN A 90 -21.33 -19.63 -13.58
CA ASN A 90 -21.01 -20.10 -14.94
C ASN A 90 -20.11 -19.15 -15.76
N SER A 91 -19.82 -17.93 -15.30
CA SER A 91 -19.21 -16.90 -16.17
C SER A 91 -17.67 -16.96 -16.26
N SER A 92 -17.15 -17.01 -17.50
CA SER A 92 -15.89 -16.40 -17.93
C SER A 92 -16.24 -15.12 -18.74
N LYS A 93 -16.01 -13.92 -18.17
CA LYS A 93 -16.35 -12.66 -18.84
C LYS A 93 -15.28 -12.31 -19.89
N LYS A 94 -15.68 -11.62 -20.97
CA LYS A 94 -14.78 -10.83 -21.83
C LYS A 94 -14.57 -9.45 -21.20
N HIS A 95 -13.35 -8.90 -21.25
CA HIS A 95 -12.91 -7.74 -20.45
C HIS A 95 -12.94 -6.41 -21.21
N SER A 96 -13.31 -5.31 -20.54
CA SER A 96 -13.14 -3.93 -21.03
C SER A 96 -12.08 -3.18 -20.19
N PRO A 97 -11.28 -2.25 -20.76
CA PRO A 97 -10.16 -1.60 -20.04
C PRO A 97 -10.55 -0.83 -18.79
N SER A 98 -11.80 -0.36 -18.74
CA SER A 98 -12.34 0.43 -17.62
C SER A 98 -12.93 -0.43 -16.48
N GLU A 99 -13.12 -1.73 -16.72
CA GLU A 99 -13.61 -2.74 -15.78
C GLU A 99 -12.41 -3.59 -15.35
N VAL A 100 -11.50 -2.99 -14.57
CA VAL A 100 -10.30 -3.71 -14.10
C VAL A 100 -10.69 -4.66 -12.98
N GLY A 101 -10.90 -5.92 -13.36
CA GLY A 101 -11.29 -6.98 -12.45
C GLY A 101 -11.39 -8.29 -13.19
N LYS A 102 -10.38 -9.15 -13.01
CA LYS A 102 -10.48 -10.55 -13.36
C LYS A 102 -11.60 -11.18 -12.51
N TYR A 103 -12.67 -11.58 -13.19
CA TYR A 103 -13.72 -12.51 -12.76
C TYR A 103 -14.88 -12.00 -11.89
N GLY A 104 -16.10 -12.38 -12.29
CA GLY A 104 -17.29 -12.48 -11.41
C GLY A 104 -17.16 -13.59 -10.34
N MET A 105 -15.96 -13.76 -9.77
CA MET A 105 -15.62 -14.72 -8.73
C MET A 105 -15.51 -14.08 -7.35
N GLY A 106 -15.22 -12.76 -7.25
CA GLY A 106 -15.08 -12.06 -5.97
C GLY A 106 -16.32 -12.15 -5.08
N SER A 107 -17.52 -12.05 -5.68
CA SER A 107 -18.79 -12.22 -4.97
C SER A 107 -19.03 -13.64 -4.44
N ARG A 108 -18.31 -14.64 -4.96
CA ARG A 108 -18.36 -16.01 -4.42
C ARG A 108 -17.65 -16.12 -3.08
N SER A 109 -16.68 -15.24 -2.78
CA SER A 109 -16.00 -15.21 -1.48
C SER A 109 -16.95 -14.93 -0.31
N PHE A 110 -18.10 -14.28 -0.57
CA PHE A 110 -19.15 -14.06 0.42
C PHE A 110 -19.72 -15.37 0.97
N PHE A 111 -19.64 -16.47 0.22
CA PHE A 111 -20.07 -17.78 0.68
C PHE A 111 -19.16 -18.40 1.76
N HIS A 112 -18.01 -17.78 2.09
CA HIS A 112 -17.30 -18.11 3.33
C HIS A 112 -18.10 -17.69 4.57
N ILE A 113 -18.86 -16.58 4.48
CA ILE A 113 -19.62 -15.99 5.59
C ILE A 113 -20.93 -16.73 5.82
N GLY A 114 -21.69 -16.95 4.75
CA GLY A 114 -23.05 -17.48 4.81
C GLY A 114 -23.41 -18.30 3.59
N ASP A 115 -24.50 -19.05 3.66
CA ASP A 115 -24.92 -19.87 2.52
C ASP A 115 -25.83 -19.15 1.53
N ILE A 116 -26.47 -18.06 1.96
CA ILE A 116 -27.49 -17.34 1.20
C ILE A 116 -27.09 -15.87 1.14
N LEU A 117 -27.15 -15.28 -0.05
CA LEU A 117 -26.92 -13.84 -0.25
C LEU A 117 -28.24 -13.13 -0.47
N GLN A 118 -28.44 -12.01 0.19
CA GLN A 118 -29.59 -11.13 0.01
C GLN A 118 -29.10 -9.82 -0.62
N ILE A 119 -29.69 -9.41 -1.73
CA ILE A 119 -29.25 -8.24 -2.51
C ILE A 119 -30.43 -7.30 -2.70
N VAL A 120 -30.30 -6.06 -2.25
CA VAL A 120 -31.25 -4.98 -2.50
C VAL A 120 -30.57 -3.92 -3.36
N SER A 121 -31.16 -3.55 -4.50
CA SER A 121 -30.68 -2.40 -5.27
C SER A 121 -31.79 -1.78 -6.11
N GLY A 122 -31.96 -0.45 -5.99
CA GLY A 122 -33.16 0.22 -6.49
C GLY A 122 -34.40 -0.34 -5.81
N SER A 123 -35.42 -0.70 -6.60
CA SER A 123 -36.65 -1.37 -6.15
C SER A 123 -36.57 -2.90 -6.14
N LYS A 124 -35.41 -3.48 -6.50
CA LYS A 124 -35.27 -4.92 -6.70
C LYS A 124 -34.64 -5.57 -5.47
N TYR A 125 -35.23 -6.67 -5.03
CA TYR A 125 -34.72 -7.57 -4.01
C TYR A 125 -34.44 -8.94 -4.63
N ALA A 126 -33.27 -9.50 -4.37
CA ALA A 126 -32.89 -10.83 -4.85
C ALA A 126 -32.26 -11.66 -3.74
N ILE A 127 -32.49 -12.96 -3.80
CA ILE A 127 -31.89 -13.96 -2.95
C ILE A 127 -31.10 -14.91 -3.84
N LEU A 128 -29.84 -15.20 -3.49
CA LEU A 128 -29.05 -16.25 -4.11
C LEU A 128 -28.89 -17.40 -3.11
N ASP A 129 -29.30 -18.59 -3.54
CA ASP A 129 -29.38 -19.79 -2.72
C ASP A 129 -28.85 -21.00 -3.53
N PRO A 130 -27.53 -21.28 -3.46
CA PRO A 130 -26.90 -22.35 -4.23
C PRO A 130 -27.46 -23.75 -3.95
N ASP A 131 -28.02 -23.96 -2.76
CA ASP A 131 -28.54 -25.26 -2.30
C ASP A 131 -30.06 -25.42 -2.50
N GLU A 132 -30.71 -24.47 -3.21
CA GLU A 132 -32.13 -24.55 -3.59
C GLU A 132 -33.10 -24.72 -2.38
N ARG A 133 -32.74 -24.19 -1.21
CA ARG A 133 -33.48 -24.36 0.06
C ARG A 133 -34.72 -23.49 0.17
N LEU A 134 -34.72 -22.34 -0.51
CA LEU A 134 -35.78 -21.33 -0.44
C LEU A 134 -36.76 -21.40 -1.61
N SER A 135 -36.35 -22.02 -2.72
CA SER A 135 -37.15 -22.15 -3.93
C SER A 135 -38.01 -23.42 -3.90
N GLU A 136 -39.27 -23.32 -4.34
CA GLU A 136 -40.16 -24.47 -4.53
C GLU A 136 -40.01 -25.12 -5.92
N ASN A 137 -39.36 -24.44 -6.87
CA ASN A 137 -39.29 -24.83 -8.28
C ASN A 137 -37.89 -25.32 -8.73
N GLY A 138 -36.97 -25.57 -7.80
CA GLY A 138 -35.57 -25.93 -8.10
C GLY A 138 -34.73 -24.81 -8.70
N GLU A 139 -35.07 -23.54 -8.42
CA GLU A 139 -34.25 -22.38 -8.76
C GLU A 139 -33.20 -22.07 -7.68
N TYR A 140 -32.06 -21.52 -8.07
CA TYR A 140 -30.95 -21.16 -7.19
C TYR A 140 -31.13 -19.82 -6.46
N GLY A 141 -32.37 -19.40 -6.22
CA GLY A 141 -32.69 -18.09 -5.68
C GLY A 141 -34.05 -17.54 -6.12
N GLU A 142 -34.33 -16.31 -5.72
CA GLU A 142 -35.55 -15.58 -6.04
C GLU A 142 -35.22 -14.13 -6.39
N LYS A 143 -36.09 -13.46 -7.16
CA LYS A 143 -36.00 -12.02 -7.43
C LYS A 143 -37.39 -11.41 -7.51
N LEU A 144 -37.56 -10.25 -6.88
CA LEU A 144 -38.81 -9.51 -6.85
C LEU A 144 -38.55 -7.99 -6.92
N ASP A 145 -39.52 -7.22 -7.39
CA ASP A 145 -39.58 -5.77 -7.27
C ASP A 145 -40.48 -5.41 -6.07
N PHE A 146 -39.88 -5.07 -4.93
CA PHE A 146 -40.63 -4.93 -3.67
C PHE A 146 -41.57 -3.72 -3.64
N LEU A 147 -41.47 -2.81 -4.60
CA LEU A 147 -42.41 -1.69 -4.75
C LEU A 147 -43.62 -2.06 -5.63
N ALA A 148 -43.45 -3.01 -6.56
CA ALA A 148 -44.50 -3.44 -7.48
C ALA A 148 -45.18 -4.74 -7.06
N ASP A 149 -44.46 -5.64 -6.38
CA ASP A 149 -44.96 -6.96 -6.02
C ASP A 149 -45.94 -6.91 -4.86
N THR A 150 -47.09 -7.52 -5.09
CA THR A 150 -48.21 -7.58 -4.14
C THR A 150 -48.55 -9.02 -3.79
N PHE A 151 -48.74 -9.27 -2.50
CA PHE A 151 -49.17 -10.53 -1.92
C PHE A 151 -50.55 -10.29 -1.28
N ASP A 152 -51.56 -11.03 -1.73
CA ASP A 152 -52.96 -10.87 -1.30
C ASP A 152 -53.48 -9.41 -1.34
N GLY A 153 -53.02 -8.65 -2.34
CA GLY A 153 -53.39 -7.25 -2.54
C GLY A 153 -52.61 -6.23 -1.71
N GLN A 154 -51.66 -6.67 -0.88
CA GLN A 154 -50.78 -5.82 -0.07
C GLN A 154 -49.34 -5.89 -0.61
N ARG A 155 -48.60 -4.78 -0.60
CA ARG A 155 -47.19 -4.79 -1.08
C ARG A 155 -46.33 -5.71 -0.21
N PHE A 156 -45.29 -6.30 -0.80
CA PHE A 156 -44.32 -7.16 -0.12
C PHE A 156 -43.88 -6.61 1.25
N VAL A 157 -43.47 -5.34 1.28
CA VAL A 157 -42.91 -4.67 2.47
C VAL A 157 -43.94 -4.54 3.59
N ASP A 158 -45.21 -4.38 3.22
CA ASP A 158 -46.31 -4.22 4.18
C ASP A 158 -46.86 -5.59 4.64
N ALA A 159 -46.78 -6.60 3.79
CA ALA A 159 -47.20 -7.98 4.10
C ALA A 159 -46.16 -8.75 4.93
N PHE A 160 -44.87 -8.48 4.71
CA PHE A 160 -43.76 -9.18 5.37
C PHE A 160 -42.71 -8.19 5.94
N PRO A 161 -43.09 -7.30 6.86
CA PRO A 161 -42.20 -6.28 7.41
C PRO A 161 -40.97 -6.88 8.13
N ASP A 162 -41.11 -8.06 8.74
CA ASP A 162 -40.00 -8.70 9.44
C ASP A 162 -38.92 -9.17 8.45
N GLU A 163 -39.29 -9.60 7.24
CA GLU A 163 -38.31 -9.99 6.20
C GLU A 163 -37.50 -8.78 5.68
N CYS A 164 -38.01 -7.56 5.90
CA CYS A 164 -37.37 -6.29 5.52
C CYS A 164 -36.51 -5.68 6.64
N SER A 165 -36.82 -5.99 7.91
CA SER A 165 -36.13 -5.39 9.07
C SER A 165 -34.60 -5.54 9.09
N PRO A 166 -33.99 -6.60 8.51
CA PRO A 166 -32.54 -6.73 8.48
C PRO A 166 -31.80 -5.65 7.66
N PHE A 167 -32.49 -4.89 6.81
CA PHE A 167 -31.90 -3.80 6.03
C PHE A 167 -31.93 -2.45 6.76
N HIS A 168 -32.70 -2.34 7.86
CA HIS A 168 -32.88 -1.11 8.60
C HIS A 168 -31.58 -0.60 9.24
N GLY A 169 -30.60 -1.48 9.46
CA GLY A 169 -29.29 -1.11 10.04
C GLY A 169 -28.47 -0.16 9.17
N LEU A 170 -28.76 -0.09 7.88
CA LEU A 170 -28.19 0.87 6.94
C LEU A 170 -29.21 1.96 6.55
N GLY A 171 -30.23 2.16 7.38
CA GLY A 171 -31.28 3.17 7.17
C GLY A 171 -32.27 2.84 6.05
N HIS A 172 -32.26 1.62 5.51
CA HIS A 172 -33.14 1.24 4.41
C HIS A 172 -34.31 0.36 4.87
N THR A 173 -35.54 0.87 4.74
CA THR A 173 -36.77 0.18 5.14
C THR A 173 -37.47 -0.56 4.00
N MET A 174 -36.91 -0.52 2.78
CA MET A 174 -37.54 -1.03 1.55
C MET A 174 -38.88 -0.36 1.19
N GLN A 175 -39.32 0.68 1.92
CA GLN A 175 -40.54 1.42 1.57
C GLN A 175 -40.39 2.32 0.33
N GLU A 176 -39.14 2.60 -0.04
CA GLU A 176 -38.75 3.34 -1.23
C GLU A 176 -37.59 2.63 -1.93
N ALA A 177 -37.26 3.04 -3.15
CA ALA A 177 -36.13 2.48 -3.88
C ALA A 177 -34.80 2.86 -3.21
N LEU A 178 -33.90 1.89 -3.04
CA LEU A 178 -32.56 2.15 -2.52
C LEU A 178 -31.71 2.93 -3.54
N ASN A 179 -31.14 4.06 -3.13
CA ASN A 179 -30.10 4.76 -3.89
C ASN A 179 -28.73 4.07 -3.67
N GLY A 180 -28.56 2.90 -4.27
CA GLY A 180 -27.36 2.09 -4.13
C GLY A 180 -27.63 0.59 -4.19
N THR A 181 -26.73 -0.18 -3.58
CA THR A 181 -26.79 -1.63 -3.43
C THR A 181 -26.51 -1.98 -1.97
N ILE A 182 -27.30 -2.87 -1.38
CA ILE A 182 -26.95 -3.56 -0.14
C ILE A 182 -26.80 -5.05 -0.47
N ILE A 183 -25.63 -5.62 -0.19
CA ILE A 183 -25.39 -7.06 -0.18
C ILE A 183 -25.32 -7.50 1.28
N ARG A 184 -26.28 -8.30 1.69
CA ARG A 184 -26.41 -8.84 3.04
C ARG A 184 -26.09 -10.32 3.05
N VAL A 185 -25.24 -10.74 3.98
CA VAL A 185 -24.80 -12.13 4.14
C VAL A 185 -25.03 -12.57 5.59
N PRO A 186 -26.15 -13.27 5.88
CA PRO A 186 -26.38 -13.85 7.20
C PRO A 186 -25.28 -14.85 7.55
N LEU A 187 -24.80 -14.81 8.79
CA LEU A 187 -23.72 -15.69 9.24
C LEU A 187 -24.17 -17.16 9.25
N ARG A 188 -23.31 -18.06 8.79
CA ARG A 188 -23.55 -19.51 8.92
C ARG A 188 -23.40 -19.93 10.37
N ALA A 189 -24.51 -20.02 11.10
CA ALA A 189 -24.47 -20.36 12.51
C ALA A 189 -24.15 -21.84 12.76
N GLN A 190 -23.57 -22.12 13.92
CA GLN A 190 -23.09 -23.45 14.29
C GLN A 190 -24.19 -24.53 14.23
N GLN A 191 -25.45 -24.16 14.53
CA GLN A 191 -26.53 -25.13 14.61
C GLN A 191 -26.87 -25.79 13.27
N TRP A 192 -26.57 -25.10 12.15
CA TRP A 192 -26.98 -25.53 10.81
C TRP A 192 -25.84 -25.52 9.78
N ALA A 193 -24.59 -25.28 10.22
CA ALA A 193 -23.44 -25.29 9.32
C ALA A 193 -23.26 -26.64 8.59
N ALA A 194 -23.54 -27.75 9.27
CA ALA A 194 -23.44 -29.10 8.69
C ALA A 194 -24.44 -29.35 7.55
N GLU A 195 -25.47 -28.51 7.39
CA GLU A 195 -26.43 -28.58 6.30
C GLU A 195 -25.92 -27.91 5.01
N SER A 196 -24.79 -27.19 5.06
CA SER A 196 -24.11 -26.60 3.88
C SER A 196 -23.42 -27.67 3.05
N SER A 197 -23.82 -27.82 1.79
CA SER A 197 -23.23 -28.82 0.89
C SER A 197 -21.82 -28.43 0.41
N PHE A 198 -21.47 -27.14 0.49
CA PHE A 198 -20.20 -26.61 0.00
C PHE A 198 -19.27 -26.09 1.11
N MET A 199 -19.78 -25.75 2.30
CA MET A 199 -18.97 -25.22 3.40
C MET A 199 -19.52 -25.66 4.77
N PRO A 200 -19.22 -26.89 5.24
CA PRO A 200 -19.78 -27.45 6.48
C PRO A 200 -19.20 -26.84 7.78
N GLU A 201 -18.52 -25.70 7.68
CA GLU A 201 -17.90 -24.96 8.79
C GLU A 201 -18.67 -23.70 9.12
N ALA A 202 -18.97 -23.51 10.41
CA ALA A 202 -19.64 -22.31 10.87
C ALA A 202 -18.79 -21.05 10.68
N PHE A 203 -19.48 -19.94 10.47
CA PHE A 203 -18.91 -18.60 10.57
C PHE A 203 -19.51 -17.95 11.82
N THR A 204 -18.89 -18.22 12.96
CA THR A 204 -19.40 -17.78 14.28
C THR A 204 -19.33 -16.26 14.42
N LEU A 205 -20.11 -15.71 15.35
CA LEU A 205 -20.04 -14.28 15.70
C LEU A 205 -18.64 -13.86 16.13
N GLU A 206 -17.93 -14.70 16.87
CA GLU A 206 -16.57 -14.46 17.29
C GLU A 206 -15.62 -14.37 16.09
N ARG A 207 -15.70 -15.33 15.16
CA ARG A 207 -14.91 -15.30 13.93
C ARG A 207 -15.21 -14.05 13.10
N ALA A 208 -16.49 -13.69 12.98
CA ALA A 208 -16.90 -12.47 12.28
C ALA A 208 -16.33 -11.22 12.94
N SER A 209 -16.42 -11.12 14.27
CA SER A 209 -15.92 -9.98 15.04
C SER A 209 -14.40 -9.86 14.93
N HIS A 210 -13.66 -10.96 15.06
CA HIS A 210 -12.20 -10.97 14.93
C HIS A 210 -11.75 -10.53 13.54
N ILE A 211 -12.36 -11.08 12.47
CA ILE A 211 -12.00 -10.71 11.10
C ILE A 211 -12.37 -9.24 10.83
N PHE A 212 -13.52 -8.77 11.34
CA PHE A 212 -13.93 -7.37 11.21
C PHE A 212 -12.99 -6.43 11.97
N GLU A 213 -12.56 -6.78 13.18
CA GLU A 213 -11.56 -6.02 13.95
C GLU A 213 -10.20 -5.99 13.25
N ASP A 214 -9.72 -7.13 12.76
CA ASP A 214 -8.47 -7.20 12.01
C ASP A 214 -8.55 -6.35 10.74
N PHE A 215 -9.69 -6.40 10.05
CA PHE A 215 -9.94 -5.53 8.90
C PHE A 215 -9.98 -4.05 9.32
N ALA A 216 -10.62 -3.70 10.44
CA ALA A 216 -10.67 -2.33 10.96
C ALA A 216 -9.28 -1.82 11.43
N LYS A 217 -8.41 -2.70 11.95
CA LYS A 217 -7.02 -2.38 12.27
C LYS A 217 -6.20 -2.17 11.00
N ALA A 218 -6.37 -3.05 10.00
CA ALA A 218 -5.75 -2.94 8.69
C ALA A 218 -6.32 -1.77 7.85
N PHE A 219 -7.51 -1.28 8.20
CA PHE A 219 -8.18 -0.15 7.58
C PHE A 219 -7.30 1.09 7.73
N SER A 220 -6.55 1.39 6.68
CA SER A 220 -5.48 2.37 6.68
C SER A 220 -5.46 3.09 5.36
N GLY A 221 -4.82 4.26 5.33
CA GLY A 221 -4.71 5.09 4.12
C GLY A 221 -4.30 4.30 2.88
N PRO A 222 -3.24 3.46 2.93
CA PRO A 222 -2.80 2.70 1.77
C PRO A 222 -3.90 1.86 1.08
N MET A 223 -4.88 1.33 1.82
CA MET A 223 -5.95 0.49 1.26
C MET A 223 -6.76 1.17 0.16
N ALA A 224 -6.94 2.50 0.25
CA ALA A 224 -7.76 3.26 -0.67
C ALA A 224 -6.96 4.10 -1.67
N LEU A 225 -5.64 4.15 -1.54
CA LEU A 225 -4.76 5.12 -2.20
C LEU A 225 -4.86 5.15 -3.74
N PHE A 226 -5.13 3.99 -4.35
CA PHE A 226 -5.26 3.83 -5.80
C PHE A 226 -6.70 3.57 -6.25
N LEU A 227 -7.69 3.74 -5.36
CA LEU A 227 -9.09 3.80 -5.77
C LEU A 227 -9.29 5.03 -6.66
N CYS A 228 -10.07 4.86 -7.72
CA CYS A 228 -10.31 5.89 -8.71
C CYS A 228 -11.67 6.58 -8.51
N ARG A 229 -12.63 5.94 -7.81
CA ARG A 229 -13.99 6.48 -7.64
C ARG A 229 -14.45 6.51 -6.20
N VAL A 230 -14.32 5.39 -5.49
CA VAL A 230 -14.71 5.31 -4.09
C VAL A 230 -13.78 6.20 -3.28
N SER A 231 -14.33 7.29 -2.74
CA SER A 231 -13.60 8.31 -1.99
C SER A 231 -13.98 8.34 -0.52
N ARG A 232 -15.06 7.66 -0.13
CA ARG A 232 -15.47 7.50 1.27
C ARG A 232 -15.66 6.03 1.58
N LEU A 233 -14.98 5.55 2.62
CA LEU A 233 -15.08 4.20 3.13
C LEU A 233 -15.44 4.25 4.60
N GLU A 234 -16.44 3.48 5.03
CA GLU A 234 -16.86 3.44 6.43
C GLU A 234 -17.08 2.01 6.93
N LEU A 235 -16.74 1.79 8.20
CA LEU A 235 -16.99 0.53 8.91
C LEU A 235 -17.92 0.79 10.08
N PHE A 236 -18.96 -0.03 10.18
CA PHE A 236 -19.93 0.04 11.26
C PHE A 236 -20.11 -1.31 11.96
N VAL A 237 -20.50 -1.24 13.22
CA VAL A 237 -21.00 -2.38 14.00
C VAL A 237 -22.36 -1.99 14.54
N ARG A 238 -23.31 -2.93 14.55
CA ARG A 238 -24.64 -2.74 15.13
C ARG A 238 -24.98 -3.88 16.07
N LYS A 239 -25.56 -3.55 17.23
CA LYS A 239 -26.22 -4.52 18.12
C LYS A 239 -27.60 -4.00 18.51
N GLU A 240 -27.62 -2.83 19.15
CA GLU A 240 -28.84 -2.05 19.41
C GLU A 240 -28.77 -0.71 18.67
N LYS A 241 -27.65 0.01 18.86
CA LYS A 241 -27.29 1.22 18.10
C LYS A 241 -26.33 0.88 16.97
N LEU A 242 -26.29 1.76 15.97
CA LEU A 242 -25.31 1.73 14.89
C LEU A 242 -24.09 2.57 15.31
N LEU A 243 -22.92 1.94 15.34
CA LEU A 243 -21.66 2.56 15.77
C LEU A 243 -20.67 2.57 14.63
N ARG A 244 -20.08 3.73 14.32
CA ARG A 244 -19.01 3.86 13.33
C ARG A 244 -17.67 3.52 13.98
N VAL A 245 -17.04 2.47 13.49
CA VAL A 245 -15.76 1.96 13.99
C VAL A 245 -14.58 2.62 13.29
N ALA A 246 -14.72 2.89 11.99
CA ALA A 246 -13.69 3.58 11.21
C ALA A 246 -14.32 4.35 10.05
N SER A 247 -13.70 5.46 9.68
CA SER A 247 -13.98 6.19 8.45
C SER A 247 -12.68 6.60 7.78
N LEU A 248 -12.64 6.49 6.47
CA LEU A 248 -11.55 6.93 5.63
C LEU A 248 -12.12 7.74 4.46
N GLU A 249 -11.67 8.99 4.36
CA GLU A 249 -12.03 9.87 3.25
C GLU A 249 -10.80 10.26 2.44
N LEU A 250 -10.92 10.16 1.12
CA LEU A 250 -9.89 10.48 0.15
C LEU A 250 -10.23 11.79 -0.54
N ARG A 251 -9.32 12.74 -0.44
CA ARG A 251 -9.45 14.05 -1.08
C ARG A 251 -8.24 14.26 -2.01
N PRO A 252 -8.37 13.93 -3.30
CA PRO A 252 -7.33 14.22 -4.28
C PRO A 252 -7.33 15.73 -4.60
N GLU A 253 -6.13 16.30 -4.70
CA GLU A 253 -5.89 17.68 -5.11
C GLU A 253 -4.74 17.74 -6.14
N PRO A 254 -4.78 18.64 -7.13
CA PRO A 254 -3.69 18.77 -8.10
C PRO A 254 -2.37 19.08 -7.39
N ALA A 255 -1.26 18.43 -7.79
CA ALA A 255 0.03 18.70 -7.16
C ALA A 255 0.62 20.08 -7.51
N LEU A 256 0.06 20.74 -8.53
CA LEU A 256 0.43 22.09 -8.97
C LEU A 256 -0.80 23.01 -9.04
N PRO A 257 -0.68 24.28 -8.60
CA PRO A 257 -1.75 25.26 -8.75
C PRO A 257 -2.18 25.42 -10.21
N GLY A 258 -3.50 25.42 -10.46
CA GLY A 258 -4.08 25.64 -11.79
C GLY A 258 -4.07 24.43 -12.73
N LYS A 259 -3.62 23.25 -12.29
CA LYS A 259 -3.80 21.98 -13.01
C LYS A 259 -5.11 21.31 -12.61
N GLU A 260 -5.70 20.54 -13.52
CA GLU A 260 -6.86 19.70 -13.23
C GLU A 260 -6.42 18.28 -12.84
N LEU A 261 -7.23 17.61 -12.03
CA LEU A 261 -7.02 16.21 -11.70
C LEU A 261 -7.21 15.32 -12.93
N VAL A 262 -6.23 14.45 -13.16
CA VAL A 262 -6.33 13.45 -14.22
C VAL A 262 -7.30 12.35 -13.82
N LYS A 263 -8.32 12.15 -14.64
CA LYS A 263 -9.31 11.09 -14.46
C LYS A 263 -8.97 9.89 -15.34
N VAL A 264 -8.07 9.04 -14.86
CA VAL A 264 -7.59 7.83 -15.58
C VAL A 264 -8.76 6.99 -16.11
N LYS A 265 -9.79 6.73 -15.28
CA LYS A 265 -10.97 5.96 -15.71
C LYS A 265 -11.81 6.64 -16.81
N GLU A 266 -11.86 7.97 -16.89
CA GLU A 266 -12.54 8.67 -18.00
C GLU A 266 -11.74 8.59 -19.29
N PHE A 267 -10.41 8.61 -19.21
CA PHE A 267 -9.55 8.36 -20.36
C PHE A 267 -9.71 6.92 -20.88
N LEU A 268 -9.72 5.93 -19.99
CA LEU A 268 -9.90 4.51 -20.36
C LEU A 268 -11.26 4.23 -21.02
N LYS A 269 -12.31 4.97 -20.67
CA LYS A 269 -13.64 4.84 -21.31
C LYS A 269 -13.67 5.18 -22.80
N LYS A 270 -12.61 5.80 -23.33
CA LYS A 270 -12.48 6.09 -24.77
C LYS A 270 -12.17 4.84 -25.61
N PHE A 271 -11.84 3.73 -24.97
CA PHE A 271 -11.42 2.49 -25.60
C PHE A 271 -12.40 1.36 -25.26
N GLU A 272 -12.77 0.58 -26.28
CA GLU A 272 -13.63 -0.59 -26.10
C GLU A 272 -12.82 -1.81 -25.60
N THR A 273 -11.56 -1.93 -26.06
CA THR A 273 -10.66 -3.04 -25.70
C THR A 273 -9.26 -2.56 -25.32
N VAL A 274 -8.50 -3.40 -24.61
CA VAL A 274 -7.13 -3.06 -24.16
C VAL A 274 -6.19 -2.96 -25.35
N GLU A 275 -6.40 -3.77 -26.38
CA GLU A 275 -5.61 -3.76 -27.62
C GLU A 275 -5.73 -2.41 -28.37
N GLN A 276 -6.91 -1.77 -28.34
CA GLN A 276 -7.09 -0.45 -28.95
C GLN A 276 -6.26 0.62 -28.23
N LEU A 277 -6.25 0.59 -26.89
CA LEU A 277 -5.41 1.47 -26.07
C LEU A 277 -3.93 1.24 -26.37
N GLN A 278 -3.51 -0.03 -26.42
CA GLN A 278 -2.12 -0.40 -26.71
C GLN A 278 -1.67 0.07 -28.09
N GLU A 279 -2.52 -0.06 -29.12
CA GLU A 279 -2.20 0.44 -30.45
C GLU A 279 -1.99 1.96 -30.45
N GLN A 280 -2.85 2.71 -29.75
CA GLN A 280 -2.69 4.16 -29.64
C GLN A 280 -1.39 4.55 -28.92
N LEU A 281 -0.98 3.77 -27.91
CA LEU A 281 0.28 3.95 -27.19
C LEU A 281 1.50 3.67 -28.09
N ARG A 282 1.46 2.62 -28.92
CA ARG A 282 2.51 2.32 -29.90
C ARG A 282 2.70 3.43 -30.94
N GLN A 283 1.64 4.16 -31.24
CA GLN A 283 1.67 5.29 -32.18
C GLN A 283 2.25 6.57 -31.53
N GLY A 284 2.68 6.52 -30.27
CA GLY A 284 3.30 7.67 -29.57
C GLY A 284 2.30 8.76 -29.19
N THR A 285 1.00 8.42 -29.09
CA THR A 285 -0.03 9.41 -28.76
C THR A 285 0.15 9.90 -27.32
N PRO A 286 0.08 11.21 -27.05
CA PRO A 286 0.15 11.74 -25.69
C PRO A 286 -0.91 11.11 -24.78
N THR A 287 -0.48 10.68 -23.60
CA THR A 287 -1.36 10.13 -22.56
C THR A 287 -1.34 10.99 -21.31
N PRO A 288 -2.40 10.95 -20.50
CA PRO A 288 -2.45 11.76 -19.30
C PRO A 288 -1.53 11.17 -18.23
N GLU A 289 -0.80 12.04 -17.53
CA GLU A 289 0.03 11.69 -16.38
C GLU A 289 -0.71 12.04 -15.09
N VAL A 290 -0.81 11.08 -14.19
CA VAL A 290 -1.34 11.32 -12.85
C VAL A 290 -0.26 12.03 -12.04
N LEU A 291 -0.57 13.24 -11.61
CA LEU A 291 0.26 14.04 -10.72
C LEU A 291 -0.66 14.79 -9.74
N ASP A 292 -0.98 14.14 -8.63
CA ASP A 292 -1.87 14.67 -7.61
C ASP A 292 -1.40 14.32 -6.19
N ILE A 293 -1.88 15.09 -5.22
CA ILE A 293 -1.71 14.81 -3.80
C ILE A 293 -3.02 14.23 -3.29
N VAL A 294 -2.96 13.09 -2.63
CA VAL A 294 -4.12 12.49 -1.97
C VAL A 294 -3.97 12.71 -0.47
N ARG A 295 -4.86 13.52 0.09
CA ARG A 295 -5.04 13.62 1.54
C ARG A 295 -6.01 12.55 1.99
N MET A 296 -5.61 11.81 3.01
CA MET A 296 -6.42 10.77 3.63
C MET A 296 -6.65 11.11 5.09
N GLU A 297 -7.93 11.27 5.43
CA GLU A 297 -8.37 11.56 6.79
C GLU A 297 -8.94 10.27 7.39
N LYS A 298 -8.27 9.73 8.41
CA LYS A 298 -8.75 8.58 9.16
C LYS A 298 -9.39 9.04 10.46
N ILE A 299 -10.67 8.71 10.64
CA ILE A 299 -11.38 8.90 11.91
C ILE A 299 -11.50 7.52 12.56
N THR A 300 -10.86 7.36 13.72
CA THR A 300 -10.84 6.11 14.50
C THR A 300 -11.59 6.20 15.82
N SER A 301 -12.04 7.39 16.21
CA SER A 301 -12.86 7.55 17.41
C SER A 301 -14.24 6.95 17.14
N PRO A 302 -14.69 5.98 17.96
CA PRO A 302 -16.02 5.42 17.82
C PRO A 302 -17.05 6.52 18.01
N THR A 303 -17.84 6.77 16.98
CA THR A 303 -18.89 7.79 17.02
C THR A 303 -20.20 7.20 16.55
N ASP A 304 -21.31 7.73 17.03
CA ASP A 304 -22.60 7.45 16.40
C ASP A 304 -22.67 8.10 15.00
N ASP A 305 -23.77 7.85 14.29
CA ASP A 305 -24.07 8.46 12.99
C ASP A 305 -24.13 10.00 13.03
N LYS A 306 -24.26 10.58 14.22
CA LYS A 306 -24.33 12.03 14.48
C LYS A 306 -23.01 12.63 14.99
N GLY A 307 -21.95 11.84 15.12
CA GLY A 307 -20.63 12.30 15.54
C GLY A 307 -20.46 12.49 17.05
N GLN A 308 -21.33 11.94 17.88
CA GLN A 308 -21.18 11.92 19.34
C GLN A 308 -20.19 10.83 19.76
N ASP A 309 -19.33 11.13 20.73
CA ASP A 309 -18.29 10.25 21.23
C ASP A 309 -18.87 9.21 22.21
N PHE A 310 -18.63 7.92 21.95
CA PHE A 310 -19.17 6.78 22.69
C PHE A 310 -18.08 5.78 23.10
N GLU A 311 -16.94 6.28 23.58
CA GLU A 311 -15.83 5.43 24.04
C GLU A 311 -16.21 4.39 25.11
N GLU A 312 -17.09 4.72 26.07
CA GLU A 312 -17.51 3.79 27.13
C GLU A 312 -18.39 2.63 26.63
N GLU A 313 -19.36 2.89 25.73
CA GLU A 313 -20.23 1.84 25.17
C GLU A 313 -19.43 0.88 24.26
N VAL A 314 -18.39 1.37 23.58
CA VAL A 314 -17.51 0.53 22.76
C VAL A 314 -16.55 -0.28 23.62
N LYS A 315 -16.14 0.25 24.79
CA LYS A 315 -15.41 -0.51 25.78
C LYS A 315 -16.27 -1.65 26.36
N GLU A 316 -17.56 -1.41 26.59
CA GLU A 316 -18.51 -2.46 26.99
C GLU A 316 -18.68 -3.50 25.88
N ALA A 317 -18.89 -3.09 24.62
CA ALA A 317 -18.99 -4.01 23.50
C ALA A 317 -17.70 -4.84 23.30
N LYS A 318 -16.51 -4.23 23.50
CA LYS A 318 -15.22 -4.93 23.47
C LYS A 318 -15.04 -5.90 24.64
N GLU A 319 -15.50 -5.54 25.84
CA GLU A 319 -15.49 -6.44 27.00
C GLU A 319 -16.49 -7.60 26.81
N GLU A 320 -17.66 -7.38 26.21
CA GLU A 320 -18.58 -8.46 25.84
C GLU A 320 -17.99 -9.39 24.77
N VAL A 321 -17.27 -8.84 23.78
CA VAL A 321 -16.51 -9.65 22.79
C VAL A 321 -15.42 -10.47 23.50
N LYS A 322 -14.78 -9.90 24.52
CA LYS A 322 -13.77 -10.58 25.34
C LYS A 322 -14.38 -11.64 26.25
N GLU A 323 -15.54 -11.41 26.85
CA GLU A 323 -16.29 -12.41 27.63
C GLU A 323 -16.79 -13.56 26.74
N ALA A 324 -17.31 -13.24 25.54
CA ALA A 324 -17.66 -14.25 24.55
C ALA A 324 -16.44 -15.07 24.11
N LYS A 325 -15.28 -14.43 23.93
CA LYS A 325 -14.00 -15.09 23.67
C LYS A 325 -13.57 -15.99 24.83
N GLU A 326 -13.79 -15.62 26.09
CA GLU A 326 -13.46 -16.46 27.26
C GLU A 326 -14.41 -17.65 27.45
N GLU A 327 -15.71 -17.47 27.19
CA GLU A 327 -16.72 -18.53 27.17
C GLU A 327 -16.44 -19.54 26.04
N VAL A 328 -16.03 -19.06 24.87
CA VAL A 328 -15.63 -19.91 23.75
C VAL A 328 -14.27 -20.55 23.98
N GLU A 329 -13.29 -19.87 24.56
CA GLU A 329 -12.01 -20.51 24.94
C GLU A 329 -12.24 -21.62 25.98
N LYS A 330 -13.23 -21.49 26.87
CA LYS A 330 -13.67 -22.58 27.75
C LYS A 330 -14.34 -23.73 26.97
N ALA A 331 -15.11 -23.44 25.92
CA ALA A 331 -15.72 -24.43 25.05
C ALA A 331 -14.68 -25.15 24.16
N GLU A 332 -13.74 -24.42 23.59
CA GLU A 332 -12.58 -24.92 22.86
C GLU A 332 -11.67 -25.71 23.79
N ARG A 333 -11.41 -25.27 25.03
CA ARG A 333 -10.65 -26.06 26.02
C ARG A 333 -11.35 -27.37 26.39
N LYS A 334 -12.68 -27.48 26.28
CA LYS A 334 -13.43 -28.76 26.44
C LYS A 334 -13.27 -29.66 25.21
N VAL A 335 -13.27 -29.11 23.99
CA VAL A 335 -13.02 -29.83 22.74
C VAL A 335 -11.54 -30.24 22.60
N GLU A 336 -10.62 -29.37 23.03
CA GLU A 336 -9.17 -29.55 23.07
C GLU A 336 -8.77 -30.56 24.15
N ARG A 337 -9.55 -30.72 25.21
CA ARG A 337 -9.36 -31.81 26.19
C ARG A 337 -9.54 -33.20 25.56
N ALA A 338 -10.35 -33.31 24.51
CA ALA A 338 -10.50 -34.52 23.71
C ALA A 338 -9.36 -34.68 22.66
N LYS A 339 -8.76 -33.58 22.19
CA LYS A 339 -7.56 -33.60 21.31
C LYS A 339 -6.24 -33.79 22.09
N LYS A 340 -6.20 -33.44 23.38
CA LYS A 340 -5.02 -33.54 24.28
C LYS A 340 -4.57 -34.97 24.60
N GLU A 341 -5.35 -36.00 24.25
CA GLU A 341 -4.85 -37.38 24.23
C GLU A 341 -3.91 -37.67 23.04
N VAL A 342 -4.03 -36.90 21.95
CA VAL A 342 -3.18 -37.02 20.75
C VAL A 342 -1.96 -36.10 20.83
N GLU A 343 -2.09 -34.90 21.42
CA GLU A 343 -1.01 -33.92 21.59
C GLU A 343 -0.06 -34.19 22.78
N ARG A 344 -0.25 -35.30 23.51
CA ARG A 344 0.79 -35.80 24.44
C ARG A 344 2.07 -36.21 23.69
N ALA A 345 1.97 -36.45 22.38
CA ALA A 345 3.07 -36.87 21.51
C ALA A 345 3.90 -35.72 20.92
N LYS A 346 3.48 -34.43 21.01
CA LYS A 346 4.22 -33.30 20.42
C LYS A 346 4.95 -32.41 21.44
N LYS A 347 4.91 -32.79 22.73
CA LYS A 347 5.49 -32.05 23.85
C LYS A 347 7.02 -32.25 23.98
N GLU A 348 7.74 -32.18 22.87
CA GLU A 348 9.21 -32.17 22.86
C GLU A 348 9.82 -31.01 22.06
N VAL A 349 9.02 -30.12 21.44
CA VAL A 349 9.55 -29.10 20.49
C VAL A 349 9.24 -27.65 20.90
N LYS A 350 9.15 -27.31 22.19
CA LYS A 350 8.90 -25.91 22.55
C LYS A 350 9.66 -25.43 23.77
N GLU A 351 10.96 -25.22 23.57
CA GLU A 351 11.68 -24.14 24.23
C GLU A 351 12.10 -23.06 23.21
N ALA A 352 12.18 -21.83 23.70
CA ALA A 352 12.63 -20.58 23.08
C ALA A 352 11.61 -19.77 22.23
N LYS A 353 11.06 -18.70 22.83
CA LYS A 353 11.42 -17.33 22.44
C LYS A 353 10.88 -16.26 23.41
N ALA A 354 11.77 -15.31 23.67
CA ALA A 354 11.59 -14.13 24.51
C ALA A 354 11.00 -12.95 23.73
N SER A 355 10.36 -12.06 24.52
CA SER A 355 10.26 -10.60 24.45
C SER A 355 10.01 -9.89 23.12
N GLY A 356 9.02 -8.99 23.15
CA GLY A 356 8.92 -7.85 22.24
C GLY A 356 7.54 -7.21 22.29
N ARG A 357 7.25 -6.42 23.33
CA ARG A 357 6.07 -5.54 23.37
C ARG A 357 6.41 -4.26 22.61
N THR A 358 5.78 -4.05 21.46
CA THR A 358 5.63 -2.73 20.85
C THR A 358 4.46 -2.01 21.53
N LYS A 359 4.71 -0.78 21.97
CA LYS A 359 3.68 0.12 22.50
C LYS A 359 2.87 0.65 21.33
N GLU A 360 1.57 0.35 21.31
CA GLU A 360 0.60 1.11 20.52
C GLU A 360 0.53 2.53 21.10
N SER A 361 0.67 3.52 20.23
CA SER A 361 0.51 4.93 20.58
C SER A 361 -0.96 5.32 20.48
N GLU A 362 -1.33 6.25 21.36
CA GLU A 362 -2.68 6.70 21.65
C GLU A 362 -3.38 7.38 20.48
N VAL A 363 -4.71 7.32 20.61
CA VAL A 363 -5.76 7.78 19.71
C VAL A 363 -5.68 9.28 19.43
N GLY A 364 -5.50 9.61 18.16
CA GLY A 364 -5.72 10.92 17.56
C GLY A 364 -5.84 10.72 16.06
N GLY A 365 -6.87 11.29 15.42
CA GLY A 365 -7.13 11.10 13.99
C GLY A 365 -5.87 11.36 13.17
N SER A 366 -5.38 10.35 12.45
CA SER A 366 -4.15 10.44 11.67
C SER A 366 -4.52 10.85 10.24
N SER A 367 -4.05 12.04 9.83
CA SER A 367 -4.08 12.49 8.44
C SER A 367 -2.77 12.10 7.77
N SER A 368 -2.83 11.48 6.59
CA SER A 368 -1.65 11.19 5.77
C SER A 368 -1.79 11.78 4.38
N ARG A 369 -0.69 12.28 3.81
CA ARG A 369 -0.66 12.81 2.44
C ARG A 369 0.31 12.01 1.59
N TRP A 370 -0.09 11.81 0.34
CA TRP A 370 0.66 11.00 -0.62
C TRP A 370 0.70 11.70 -1.97
N LEU A 371 1.89 11.86 -2.54
CA LEU A 371 2.03 12.27 -3.93
C LEU A 371 1.86 11.03 -4.82
N ARG A 372 0.87 11.05 -5.71
CA ARG A 372 0.74 10.03 -6.75
C ARG A 372 1.39 10.52 -8.03
N PHE A 373 2.23 9.66 -8.60
CA PHE A 373 2.90 9.90 -9.88
C PHE A 373 2.68 8.69 -10.78
N GLY A 374 1.90 8.83 -11.84
CA GLY A 374 1.55 7.70 -12.71
C GLY A 374 1.47 8.05 -14.18
N ARG A 375 1.73 7.05 -15.03
CA ARG A 375 1.77 7.21 -16.49
C ARG A 375 1.44 5.91 -17.19
N PHE A 376 0.96 6.05 -18.42
CA PHE A 376 0.83 4.92 -19.34
C PHE A 376 2.19 4.63 -20.00
N PHE A 377 2.38 3.38 -20.43
CA PHE A 377 3.61 2.97 -21.12
C PHE A 377 3.30 2.18 -22.39
N SER A 378 4.16 2.31 -23.40
CA SER A 378 4.08 1.53 -24.63
C SER A 378 4.77 0.18 -24.48
N LEU A 379 4.31 -0.80 -25.25
CA LEU A 379 4.85 -2.15 -25.31
C LEU A 379 5.63 -2.34 -26.61
N GLU A 380 6.83 -1.77 -26.67
CA GLU A 380 7.71 -2.01 -27.81
C GLU A 380 8.46 -3.35 -27.67
N GLU A 381 8.57 -3.89 -26.45
CA GLU A 381 9.52 -4.97 -26.14
C GLU A 381 8.90 -6.27 -25.58
N VAL A 382 7.64 -6.27 -25.12
CA VAL A 382 7.04 -7.45 -24.45
C VAL A 382 5.59 -7.68 -24.89
N SER A 383 5.23 -8.95 -25.13
CA SER A 383 3.84 -9.36 -25.38
C SER A 383 3.02 -9.23 -24.10
N SER A 384 1.97 -8.41 -24.10
CA SER A 384 1.11 -8.23 -22.93
C SER A 384 0.20 -9.43 -22.66
N PRO A 385 -0.17 -9.68 -21.39
CA PRO A 385 -1.45 -10.30 -21.08
C PRO A 385 -2.55 -9.45 -21.73
N PRO A 386 -3.51 -10.04 -22.46
CA PRO A 386 -4.52 -9.30 -23.22
C PRO A 386 -5.45 -8.42 -22.37
N GLU A 387 -5.39 -8.54 -21.04
CA GLU A 387 -6.37 -7.96 -20.11
C GLU A 387 -5.80 -6.83 -19.24
N GLU A 388 -4.48 -6.64 -19.19
CA GLU A 388 -3.86 -5.69 -18.26
C GLU A 388 -3.63 -4.31 -18.90
N VAL A 389 -4.03 -3.27 -18.19
CA VAL A 389 -3.83 -1.88 -18.61
C VAL A 389 -2.34 -1.52 -18.44
N PRO A 390 -1.65 -1.03 -19.48
CA PRO A 390 -0.24 -0.63 -19.39
C PRO A 390 -0.10 0.71 -18.67
N PHE A 391 -0.34 0.71 -17.36
CA PHE A 391 -0.30 1.86 -16.49
C PHE A 391 0.47 1.52 -15.21
N VAL A 392 1.34 2.42 -14.78
CA VAL A 392 2.03 2.37 -13.48
C VAL A 392 1.76 3.66 -12.74
N CYS A 393 1.50 3.57 -11.44
CA CYS A 393 1.41 4.70 -10.54
C CYS A 393 2.18 4.41 -9.26
N LEU A 394 3.03 5.34 -8.87
CA LEU A 394 3.69 5.32 -7.57
C LEU A 394 2.91 6.21 -6.61
N ALA A 395 2.90 5.83 -5.34
CA ALA A 395 2.47 6.74 -4.28
C ALA A 395 3.59 6.91 -3.27
N LEU A 396 4.05 8.16 -3.16
CA LEU A 396 5.17 8.57 -2.33
C LEU A 396 4.62 9.22 -1.06
N PRO A 397 5.02 8.77 0.14
CA PRO A 397 4.57 9.39 1.38
C PRO A 397 5.14 10.82 1.47
N LEU A 398 4.27 11.79 1.72
CA LEU A 398 4.69 13.16 2.04
C LEU A 398 4.86 13.37 3.55
N ASP A 399 4.32 12.45 4.35
CA ASP A 399 4.35 12.51 5.81
C ASP A 399 4.90 11.19 6.38
N GLY A 400 6.19 11.16 6.73
CA GLY A 400 6.84 10.03 7.37
C GLY A 400 7.26 8.87 6.44
N PRO A 401 7.88 7.81 6.99
CA PRO A 401 8.36 6.67 6.20
C PRO A 401 7.21 5.74 5.79
N CYS A 402 7.41 5.02 4.69
CA CYS A 402 6.49 4.00 4.18
C CYS A 402 7.20 2.65 4.03
N GLU A 403 6.53 1.57 4.40
CA GLU A 403 6.88 0.22 3.97
C GLU A 403 6.15 -0.08 2.65
N GLY A 404 6.87 -0.11 1.54
CA GLY A 404 6.28 -0.20 0.21
C GLY A 404 5.55 -1.53 -0.03
N LEU A 405 4.38 -1.42 -0.66
CA LEU A 405 3.50 -2.54 -1.01
C LEU A 405 3.18 -2.47 -2.50
N ALA A 406 2.96 -3.62 -3.12
CA ALA A 406 2.46 -3.70 -4.49
C ALA A 406 0.93 -3.61 -4.50
N PHE A 407 0.36 -3.00 -5.54
CA PHE A 407 -1.07 -2.78 -5.70
C PHE A 407 -1.53 -3.18 -7.11
N ALA A 408 -2.74 -3.72 -7.16
CA ALA A 408 -3.54 -3.83 -8.38
C ALA A 408 -4.95 -3.30 -8.02
N HIS A 409 -5.12 -1.98 -8.07
CA HIS A 409 -6.19 -1.17 -7.45
C HIS A 409 -6.25 -1.25 -5.91
N LEU A 410 -6.25 -2.46 -5.36
CA LEU A 410 -6.20 -2.75 -3.92
C LEU A 410 -4.81 -3.28 -3.52
N PRO A 411 -4.44 -3.18 -2.23
CA PRO A 411 -3.14 -3.65 -1.76
C PRO A 411 -3.00 -5.16 -1.94
N LEU A 412 -1.86 -5.60 -2.49
CA LEU A 412 -1.45 -6.99 -2.52
C LEU A 412 -0.69 -7.32 -1.23
N SER A 413 -0.69 -8.59 -0.82
CA SER A 413 0.14 -9.06 0.31
C SER A 413 1.63 -9.20 -0.05
N ILE A 414 2.12 -8.35 -0.95
CA ILE A 414 3.48 -8.38 -1.51
C ILE A 414 4.19 -7.10 -1.08
N LYS A 415 5.23 -7.26 -0.26
CA LYS A 415 6.10 -6.17 0.16
C LYS A 415 7.16 -5.95 -0.91
N THR A 416 7.36 -4.68 -1.27
CA THR A 416 8.32 -4.30 -2.34
C THR A 416 9.70 -3.98 -1.77
N GLY A 417 9.80 -3.69 -0.48
CA GLY A 417 11.02 -3.15 0.13
C GLY A 417 11.40 -1.73 -0.31
N LEU A 418 10.61 -1.09 -1.19
CA LEU A 418 10.79 0.28 -1.61
C LEU A 418 10.14 1.24 -0.59
N PRO A 419 10.62 2.48 -0.43
CA PRO A 419 10.00 3.47 0.45
C PRO A 419 8.76 4.15 -0.18
N VAL A 420 8.12 3.49 -1.15
CA VAL A 420 6.95 3.96 -1.90
C VAL A 420 6.00 2.79 -2.19
N HIS A 421 4.71 3.07 -2.36
CA HIS A 421 3.77 2.06 -2.86
C HIS A 421 3.79 2.02 -4.39
N VAL A 422 3.66 0.82 -4.97
CA VAL A 422 3.71 0.60 -6.42
C VAL A 422 2.40 0.00 -6.91
N HIS A 423 1.65 0.75 -7.71
CA HIS A 423 0.47 0.28 -8.42
C HIS A 423 0.77 0.02 -9.88
N ALA A 424 0.39 -1.15 -10.38
CA ALA A 424 0.45 -1.47 -11.80
C ALA A 424 -0.60 -2.52 -12.18
N GLY A 425 -0.86 -2.67 -13.47
CA GLY A 425 -1.61 -3.82 -14.01
C GLY A 425 -0.79 -5.11 -13.94
N PHE A 426 -0.45 -5.57 -12.73
CA PHE A 426 0.32 -6.79 -12.53
C PHE A 426 -0.49 -8.01 -12.94
N ALA A 427 0.13 -8.93 -13.68
CA ALA A 427 -0.47 -10.23 -13.95
C ALA A 427 -0.41 -11.10 -12.69
N LEU A 428 -1.55 -11.26 -12.03
CA LEU A 428 -1.67 -12.01 -10.78
C LEU A 428 -1.96 -13.50 -11.00
N GLU A 429 -1.59 -14.31 -10.01
CA GLU A 429 -2.06 -15.69 -9.88
C GLU A 429 -3.57 -15.74 -9.56
N ASP A 430 -4.21 -16.88 -9.79
CA ASP A 430 -5.66 -17.05 -9.59
C ASP A 430 -6.13 -16.73 -8.15
N ASN A 431 -5.25 -16.94 -7.17
CA ASN A 431 -5.51 -16.66 -5.76
C ASN A 431 -5.20 -15.20 -5.36
N ARG A 432 -4.70 -14.37 -6.29
CA ARG A 432 -4.28 -12.96 -6.12
C ARG A 432 -3.27 -12.70 -4.99
N ARG A 433 -2.57 -13.74 -4.52
CA ARG A 433 -1.55 -13.65 -3.46
C ARG A 433 -0.15 -13.52 -4.03
N GLY A 434 0.07 -14.07 -5.21
CA GLY A 434 1.30 -13.97 -5.97
C GLY A 434 1.09 -13.20 -7.27
N MET A 435 2.22 -12.80 -7.85
CA MET A 435 2.29 -12.34 -9.23
C MET A 435 3.09 -13.35 -10.03
N TRP A 436 2.75 -13.53 -11.30
CA TRP A 436 3.52 -14.42 -12.18
C TRP A 436 4.96 -13.91 -12.30
N ARG A 437 5.93 -14.78 -12.05
CA ARG A 437 7.38 -14.54 -12.12
C ARG A 437 8.03 -15.71 -12.84
N HIS A 438 9.26 -15.53 -13.34
CA HIS A 438 10.01 -16.64 -13.92
C HIS A 438 10.40 -17.64 -12.82
N ALA A 439 9.59 -18.69 -12.64
CA ALA A 439 9.96 -19.92 -11.96
C ALA A 439 10.39 -20.99 -12.97
N GLU A 440 11.02 -22.08 -12.49
CA GLU A 440 11.59 -23.14 -13.33
C GLU A 440 10.55 -23.83 -14.24
N ASP A 441 9.25 -23.79 -13.92
CA ASP A 441 8.16 -24.41 -14.67
C ASP A 441 7.08 -23.40 -15.14
N THR A 442 7.44 -22.44 -16.00
CA THR A 442 6.44 -21.62 -16.72
C THR A 442 6.36 -22.03 -18.20
N ASP A 443 5.24 -22.66 -18.59
CA ASP A 443 4.91 -23.02 -19.97
C ASP A 443 3.84 -22.07 -20.57
N GLY A 444 3.84 -21.97 -21.92
CA GLY A 444 2.83 -21.22 -22.66
C GLY A 444 2.61 -19.77 -22.21
N SER A 445 1.35 -19.41 -21.95
CA SER A 445 0.89 -18.06 -21.61
C SER A 445 1.44 -17.52 -20.29
N HIS A 446 1.75 -18.39 -19.32
CA HIS A 446 2.26 -17.97 -18.01
C HIS A 446 3.65 -17.33 -18.11
N ARG A 447 4.46 -17.74 -19.09
CA ARG A 447 5.74 -17.09 -19.39
C ARG A 447 5.56 -15.64 -19.83
N SER A 448 4.61 -15.37 -20.73
CA SER A 448 4.33 -14.01 -21.19
C SER A 448 3.83 -13.09 -20.05
N TRP A 449 3.11 -13.64 -19.08
CA TRP A 449 2.65 -12.91 -17.90
C TRP A 449 3.80 -12.61 -16.92
N ALA A 450 4.75 -13.53 -16.79
CA ALA A 450 5.99 -13.29 -16.05
C ALA A 450 6.85 -12.23 -16.75
N ASP A 451 7.08 -12.34 -18.07
CA ASP A 451 7.82 -11.36 -18.87
C ASP A 451 7.24 -9.95 -18.70
N TRP A 452 5.90 -9.84 -18.68
CA TRP A 452 5.18 -8.59 -18.44
C TRP A 452 5.47 -7.98 -17.07
N ASN A 453 5.35 -8.77 -16.00
CA ASN A 453 5.63 -8.29 -14.65
C ASN A 453 7.11 -7.90 -14.48
N GLU A 454 8.03 -8.68 -15.04
CA GLU A 454 9.46 -8.36 -15.02
C GLU A 454 9.78 -7.08 -15.81
N HIS A 455 9.11 -6.83 -16.92
CA HIS A 455 9.27 -5.59 -17.67
C HIS A 455 8.75 -4.37 -16.89
N ILE A 456 7.58 -4.48 -16.28
CA ILE A 456 7.03 -3.42 -15.42
C ILE A 456 8.02 -3.09 -14.31
N ILE A 457 8.52 -4.11 -13.61
CA ILE A 457 9.34 -3.91 -12.40
C ILE A 457 10.77 -3.53 -12.77
N GLY A 458 11.34 -4.12 -13.81
CA GLY A 458 12.72 -3.91 -14.22
C GLY A 458 12.96 -2.65 -15.07
N LYS A 459 11.93 -2.15 -15.76
CA LYS A 459 12.06 -0.99 -16.67
C LYS A 459 11.09 0.15 -16.34
N VAL A 460 9.80 -0.14 -16.32
CA VAL A 460 8.77 0.92 -16.23
C VAL A 460 8.75 1.60 -14.86
N VAL A 461 8.70 0.84 -13.77
CA VAL A 461 8.71 1.36 -12.40
C VAL A 461 9.94 2.24 -12.13
N PRO A 462 11.19 1.81 -12.43
CA PRO A 462 12.37 2.65 -12.29
C PRO A 462 12.29 4.00 -12.99
N GLU A 463 11.73 4.05 -14.19
CA GLU A 463 11.57 5.29 -14.94
C GLU A 463 10.52 6.21 -14.33
N VAL A 464 9.34 5.70 -13.96
CA VAL A 464 8.30 6.48 -13.25
C VAL A 464 8.87 7.03 -11.94
N TYR A 465 9.68 6.22 -11.25
CA TYR A 465 10.27 6.57 -9.97
C TYR A 465 11.35 7.64 -10.14
N ALA A 466 12.18 7.53 -11.17
CA ALA A 466 13.15 8.56 -11.51
C ALA A 466 12.47 9.89 -11.84
N ASP A 467 11.35 9.87 -12.58
CA ASP A 467 10.56 11.06 -12.90
C ASP A 467 9.96 11.68 -11.63
N ALA A 468 9.39 10.87 -10.75
CA ALA A 468 8.81 11.34 -9.48
C ALA A 468 9.86 11.98 -8.56
N LEU A 469 11.04 11.36 -8.40
CA LEU A 469 12.14 11.92 -7.60
C LEU A 469 12.68 13.21 -8.24
N THR A 470 12.79 13.25 -9.56
CA THR A 470 13.20 14.47 -10.29
C THR A 470 12.20 15.59 -10.08
N TYR A 471 10.90 15.29 -10.13
CA TYR A 471 9.84 16.25 -9.90
C TYR A 471 9.91 16.85 -8.48
N LEU A 472 10.00 16.01 -7.45
CA LEU A 472 10.17 16.43 -6.06
C LEU A 472 11.42 17.29 -5.85
N ALA A 473 12.53 16.83 -6.44
CA ALA A 473 13.80 17.53 -6.43
C ALA A 473 13.81 18.79 -7.30
N GLN A 474 12.74 19.15 -8.02
CA GLN A 474 12.62 20.42 -8.73
C GLN A 474 11.58 21.37 -8.13
N HIS A 475 10.51 20.86 -7.51
CA HIS A 475 9.31 21.65 -7.16
C HIS A 475 9.12 21.96 -5.66
N GLU A 476 10.08 21.64 -4.78
CA GLU A 476 10.07 21.98 -3.34
C GLU A 476 8.76 21.56 -2.62
N VAL A 477 8.18 20.43 -3.05
CA VAL A 477 6.91 19.89 -2.50
C VAL A 477 7.08 19.40 -1.06
N MET A 478 8.30 18.97 -0.70
CA MET A 478 8.71 18.54 0.63
C MET A 478 10.18 18.90 0.88
N ALA A 479 10.65 18.80 2.12
CA ALA A 479 12.03 19.10 2.45
C ALA A 479 12.99 18.09 1.80
N ASP A 480 14.18 18.54 1.40
CA ASP A 480 15.17 17.69 0.71
C ASP A 480 15.54 16.43 1.53
N ALA A 481 15.62 16.55 2.86
CA ALA A 481 15.85 15.43 3.75
C ALA A 481 14.78 14.33 3.60
N ASP A 482 13.53 14.74 3.44
CA ASP A 482 12.40 13.82 3.25
C ASP A 482 12.42 13.24 1.83
N VAL A 483 12.82 14.02 0.81
CA VAL A 483 13.03 13.52 -0.57
C VAL A 483 14.10 12.42 -0.57
N PHE A 484 15.20 12.58 0.15
CA PHE A 484 16.23 11.53 0.26
C PHE A 484 15.72 10.28 1.01
N GLY A 485 14.76 10.43 1.91
CA GLY A 485 14.06 9.31 2.55
C GLY A 485 13.29 8.43 1.56
N LEU A 486 12.92 8.96 0.39
CA LEU A 486 12.24 8.25 -0.69
C LEU A 486 13.21 7.52 -1.63
N TRP A 487 14.52 7.58 -1.42
CA TRP A 487 15.47 6.78 -2.20
C TRP A 487 15.54 5.34 -1.64
N PRO A 488 15.56 4.31 -2.50
CA PRO A 488 15.66 2.92 -2.03
C PRO A 488 16.92 2.64 -1.22
N ARG A 489 16.85 1.63 -0.35
CA ARG A 489 17.99 1.13 0.41
C ARG A 489 18.52 -0.16 -0.22
N LEU A 490 19.82 -0.39 -0.11
CA LEU A 490 20.48 -1.61 -0.62
C LEU A 490 19.97 -2.89 0.08
N GLU A 491 19.49 -2.76 1.30
CA GLU A 491 19.01 -3.87 2.15
C GLU A 491 17.54 -4.25 1.91
N ALA A 492 16.89 -3.70 0.88
CA ALA A 492 15.47 -3.96 0.58
C ALA A 492 15.17 -5.46 0.36
N GLU A 493 13.96 -5.88 0.75
CA GLU A 493 13.49 -7.28 0.75
C GLU A 493 13.61 -7.98 -0.62
N LYS A 494 13.65 -9.32 -0.59
CA LYS A 494 14.07 -10.20 -1.69
C LYS A 494 12.98 -10.55 -2.72
N ASP A 495 11.80 -9.94 -2.67
CA ASP A 495 10.61 -10.32 -3.48
C ASP A 495 10.64 -9.82 -4.93
N GLY A 496 11.84 -9.63 -5.49
CA GLY A 496 12.08 -9.33 -6.91
C GLY A 496 12.11 -7.83 -7.25
N PHE A 497 11.75 -6.94 -6.33
CA PHE A 497 11.76 -5.48 -6.57
C PHE A 497 13.14 -4.84 -6.41
N GLN A 498 14.14 -5.54 -5.86
CA GLN A 498 15.52 -5.06 -5.76
C GLN A 498 16.15 -4.73 -7.13
N VAL A 499 15.62 -5.30 -8.21
CA VAL A 499 16.05 -4.97 -9.59
C VAL A 499 15.78 -3.51 -9.93
N VAL A 500 14.77 -2.89 -9.30
CA VAL A 500 14.41 -1.48 -9.48
C VAL A 500 15.60 -0.58 -9.17
N ASN A 501 16.32 -0.86 -8.08
CA ASN A 501 17.40 -0.01 -7.58
C ASN A 501 18.48 0.24 -8.64
N LYS A 502 18.91 -0.82 -9.33
CA LYS A 502 19.97 -0.73 -10.34
C LYS A 502 19.57 0.19 -11.49
N GLN A 503 18.37 -0.03 -12.05
CA GLN A 503 17.89 0.73 -13.19
C GLN A 503 17.54 2.17 -12.79
N LEU A 504 16.94 2.36 -11.61
CA LEU A 504 16.63 3.67 -11.06
C LEU A 504 17.89 4.52 -10.92
N VAL A 505 18.93 3.97 -10.30
CA VAL A 505 20.20 4.69 -10.07
C VAL A 505 20.89 5.05 -11.40
N ALA A 506 20.86 4.15 -12.39
CA ALA A 506 21.37 4.45 -13.72
C ALA A 506 20.64 5.64 -14.39
N LEU A 507 19.32 5.73 -14.23
CA LEU A 507 18.51 6.85 -14.73
C LEU A 507 18.79 8.14 -13.96
N LEU A 508 18.90 8.06 -12.64
CA LEU A 508 19.14 9.21 -11.76
C LEU A 508 20.52 9.85 -11.96
N ALA A 509 21.52 9.08 -12.41
CA ALA A 509 22.91 9.54 -12.57
C ALA A 509 23.05 10.87 -13.34
N ASN A 510 22.18 11.11 -14.32
CA ASN A 510 22.18 12.30 -15.18
C ASN A 510 20.99 13.25 -14.94
N ARG A 511 20.14 12.98 -13.96
CA ARG A 511 18.94 13.79 -13.67
C ARG A 511 19.22 14.76 -12.54
N LEU A 512 18.63 15.95 -12.60
CA LEU A 512 18.79 16.96 -11.56
C LEU A 512 17.99 16.57 -10.31
N VAL A 513 18.60 15.81 -9.40
CA VAL A 513 17.92 15.20 -8.24
C VAL A 513 18.58 15.47 -6.89
N LEU A 514 19.79 16.02 -6.85
CA LEU A 514 20.50 16.30 -5.61
C LEU A 514 20.44 17.80 -5.30
N ARG A 515 19.80 18.17 -4.19
CA ARG A 515 19.86 19.54 -3.65
C ARG A 515 20.75 19.59 -2.40
N SER A 516 21.43 20.72 -2.25
CA SER A 516 22.20 21.07 -1.05
C SER A 516 21.51 22.24 -0.35
N ALA A 517 21.51 22.24 0.98
CA ALA A 517 20.95 23.31 1.80
C ALA A 517 21.62 24.69 1.60
N GLY A 518 22.74 24.77 0.87
CA GLY A 518 23.51 26.00 0.69
C GLY A 518 23.80 26.45 -0.75
N CYS A 519 23.53 25.63 -1.78
CA CYS A 519 23.83 25.98 -3.17
C CYS A 519 22.55 26.27 -3.97
N SER A 520 22.67 27.01 -5.09
CA SER A 520 21.60 27.50 -5.98
C SER A 520 20.27 26.75 -5.94
N LYS A 521 19.12 27.45 -6.02
CA LYS A 521 17.75 26.87 -6.06
C LYS A 521 17.55 25.65 -6.98
N MET A 522 18.44 25.42 -7.94
CA MET A 522 18.35 24.34 -8.91
C MET A 522 19.10 23.07 -8.44
N PRO A 523 18.46 21.89 -8.46
CA PRO A 523 19.12 20.62 -8.19
C PRO A 523 20.26 20.30 -9.17
N VAL A 524 21.14 19.38 -8.76
CA VAL A 524 22.35 18.93 -9.46
C VAL A 524 22.23 17.44 -9.83
N ALA A 525 22.82 17.04 -10.95
CA ALA A 525 22.93 15.64 -11.33
C ALA A 525 24.05 14.93 -10.56
N PRO A 526 23.85 13.68 -10.09
CA PRO A 526 24.88 12.91 -9.38
C PRO A 526 26.26 12.88 -10.05
N GLN A 527 26.31 12.73 -11.38
CA GLN A 527 27.58 12.72 -12.12
C GLN A 527 28.32 14.07 -12.14
N GLU A 528 27.61 15.17 -11.92
CA GLU A 528 28.19 16.52 -11.87
C GLU A 528 28.42 17.00 -10.42
N ALA A 529 28.00 16.19 -9.45
CA ALA A 529 27.98 16.57 -8.05
C ALA A 529 29.29 16.21 -7.36
N CYS A 530 29.73 17.10 -6.46
CA CYS A 530 30.87 16.88 -5.57
C CYS A 530 30.32 16.59 -4.17
N PHE A 531 30.71 15.47 -3.57
CA PHE A 531 30.16 15.04 -2.28
C PHE A 531 31.09 15.45 -1.15
N LEU A 532 30.57 16.21 -0.18
CA LEU A 532 31.35 16.65 0.98
C LEU A 532 31.22 15.64 2.11
N GLU A 533 32.16 14.69 2.12
CA GLU A 533 32.29 13.73 3.21
C GLU A 533 33.04 14.34 4.40
N THR A 534 32.43 14.28 5.58
CA THR A 534 33.00 14.82 6.82
C THR A 534 33.12 13.71 7.86
N HIS A 535 34.07 12.79 7.65
CA HIS A 535 34.25 11.59 8.50
C HIS A 535 34.78 11.87 9.92
N THR A 536 35.14 13.11 10.21
CA THR A 536 35.69 13.53 11.50
C THR A 536 34.94 14.76 12.00
N THR A 537 34.81 14.88 13.32
CA THR A 537 34.19 16.05 13.97
C THR A 537 34.87 17.36 13.58
N HIS A 538 36.19 17.33 13.32
CA HIS A 538 36.94 18.49 12.83
C HIS A 538 36.56 18.89 11.39
N LEU A 539 36.38 17.93 10.47
CA LEU A 539 35.90 18.22 9.11
C LEU A 539 34.43 18.67 9.12
N GLU A 540 33.61 18.14 10.03
CA GLU A 540 32.23 18.58 10.24
C GLU A 540 32.17 20.05 10.67
N GLN A 541 33.05 20.48 11.58
CA GLN A 541 33.15 21.89 12.00
C GLN A 541 33.54 22.83 10.85
N LEU A 542 34.34 22.34 9.90
CA LEU A 542 34.80 23.08 8.71
C LEU A 542 33.87 22.96 7.50
N ARG A 543 32.74 22.24 7.62
CA ARG A 543 31.89 21.87 6.49
C ARG A 543 31.41 23.08 5.68
N ALA A 544 30.99 24.16 6.36
CA ALA A 544 30.54 25.38 5.70
C ALA A 544 31.67 26.06 4.92
N ASP A 545 32.87 26.13 5.48
CA ASP A 545 34.03 26.74 4.83
C ASP A 545 34.51 25.92 3.64
N LEU A 546 34.57 24.59 3.78
CA LEU A 546 34.90 23.67 2.69
C LEU A 546 33.88 23.77 1.55
N GLN A 547 32.59 23.85 1.88
CA GLN A 547 31.52 24.07 0.90
C GLN A 547 31.72 25.40 0.16
N ASN A 548 31.89 26.50 0.90
CA ASN A 548 32.12 27.83 0.31
C ASN A 548 33.33 27.86 -0.63
N LEU A 549 34.43 27.19 -0.24
CA LEU A 549 35.64 27.10 -1.05
C LEU A 549 35.40 26.33 -2.36
N CYS A 550 34.77 25.17 -2.26
CA CYS A 550 34.44 24.36 -3.42
C CYS A 550 33.47 25.09 -4.37
N GLU A 551 32.48 25.81 -3.84
CA GLU A 551 31.54 26.61 -4.62
C GLU A 551 32.24 27.77 -5.35
N LYS A 552 33.18 28.48 -4.69
CA LYS A 552 34.02 29.51 -5.34
C LYS A 552 34.85 28.94 -6.50
N ALA A 553 35.23 27.66 -6.42
CA ALA A 553 35.93 26.95 -7.49
C ALA A 553 35.00 26.45 -8.61
N GLY A 554 33.71 26.77 -8.56
CA GLY A 554 32.71 26.32 -9.52
C GLY A 554 32.32 24.85 -9.37
N ARG A 555 32.60 24.22 -8.22
CA ARG A 555 32.17 22.85 -7.92
C ARG A 555 30.74 22.87 -7.38
N LYS A 556 29.93 21.89 -7.79
CA LYS A 556 28.54 21.73 -7.36
C LYS A 556 28.47 20.82 -6.14
N VAL A 557 28.67 21.37 -4.95
CA VAL A 557 28.75 20.59 -3.71
C VAL A 557 27.36 20.14 -3.24
N VAL A 558 27.21 18.85 -2.94
CA VAL A 558 25.98 18.23 -2.42
C VAL A 558 26.25 17.43 -1.16
N ASN A 559 25.23 17.36 -0.31
CA ASN A 559 25.31 16.78 1.02
C ASN A 559 24.18 15.77 1.32
N PRO A 560 23.97 14.74 0.46
CA PRO A 560 22.93 13.77 0.70
C PRO A 560 23.27 12.84 1.89
N PRO A 561 22.26 12.20 2.49
CA PRO A 561 22.47 11.18 3.52
C PRO A 561 23.31 9.99 3.02
N GLN A 562 23.97 9.31 3.96
CA GLN A 562 24.90 8.21 3.66
C GLN A 562 24.29 7.09 2.80
N HIS A 563 23.02 6.71 3.04
CA HIS A 563 22.37 5.64 2.27
C HIS A 563 22.23 5.98 0.77
N VAL A 564 22.08 7.27 0.43
CA VAL A 564 22.01 7.74 -0.96
C VAL A 564 23.37 7.62 -1.62
N VAL A 565 24.44 8.04 -0.93
CA VAL A 565 25.81 7.93 -1.44
C VAL A 565 26.18 6.46 -1.64
N GLU A 566 25.88 5.59 -0.66
CA GLU A 566 26.12 4.15 -0.75
C GLU A 566 25.38 3.53 -1.93
N LEU A 567 24.11 3.90 -2.16
CA LEU A 567 23.33 3.43 -3.29
C LEU A 567 23.96 3.84 -4.63
N LEU A 568 24.33 5.11 -4.77
CA LEU A 568 24.94 5.66 -5.99
C LEU A 568 26.30 4.99 -6.29
N VAL A 569 27.14 4.80 -5.26
CA VAL A 569 28.45 4.13 -5.39
C VAL A 569 28.28 2.65 -5.72
N HIS A 570 27.37 1.95 -5.05
CA HIS A 570 27.14 0.52 -5.25
C HIS A 570 26.80 0.19 -6.71
N TYR A 571 25.94 1.01 -7.33
CA TYR A 571 25.55 0.85 -8.73
C TYR A 571 26.40 1.67 -9.71
N LYS A 572 27.54 2.22 -9.26
CA LYS A 572 28.52 2.94 -10.08
C LYS A 572 27.95 4.13 -10.85
N ALA A 573 26.93 4.80 -10.30
CA ALA A 573 26.42 6.05 -10.87
C ALA A 573 27.35 7.24 -10.61
N ILE A 574 28.14 7.15 -9.55
CA ILE A 574 29.19 8.09 -9.20
C ILE A 574 30.47 7.33 -8.87
N GLU A 575 31.60 7.94 -9.17
CA GLU A 575 32.85 7.62 -8.48
C GLU A 575 32.91 8.50 -7.23
N LYS A 576 33.58 8.03 -6.18
CA LYS A 576 33.64 8.74 -4.89
C LYS A 576 34.47 10.03 -5.06
N PHE A 577 33.83 11.12 -5.48
CA PHE A 577 34.48 12.41 -5.69
C PHE A 577 34.50 13.19 -4.37
N ASP A 578 35.61 13.04 -3.65
CA ASP A 578 35.83 13.67 -2.35
C ASP A 578 36.10 15.17 -2.53
N CYS A 579 35.50 16.01 -1.69
CA CYS A 579 35.80 17.44 -1.67
C CYS A 579 37.30 17.75 -1.47
N LEU A 580 38.09 16.80 -0.98
CA LEU A 580 39.54 16.95 -0.91
C LEU A 580 40.23 17.10 -2.28
N ASP A 581 39.68 16.50 -3.33
CA ASP A 581 40.14 16.77 -4.70
C ASP A 581 39.87 18.22 -5.10
N ALA A 582 38.70 18.74 -4.74
CA ALA A 582 38.36 20.15 -4.98
C ALA A 582 39.23 21.10 -4.15
N VAL A 583 39.46 20.79 -2.87
CA VAL A 583 40.39 21.53 -1.99
C VAL A 583 41.81 21.48 -2.56
N ARG A 584 42.27 20.33 -3.05
CA ARG A 584 43.57 20.19 -3.76
C ARG A 584 43.66 21.18 -4.91
N ASP A 585 42.64 21.20 -5.77
CA ASP A 585 42.63 22.01 -6.99
C ASP A 585 42.63 23.51 -6.63
N ILE A 586 41.87 23.90 -5.61
CA ILE A 586 41.85 25.28 -5.07
C ILE A 586 43.22 25.68 -4.54
N LEU A 587 43.84 24.81 -3.75
CA LEU A 587 45.19 25.02 -3.21
C LEU A 587 46.24 25.16 -4.32
N ARG A 588 46.09 24.44 -5.43
CA ARG A 588 46.97 24.55 -6.60
C ARG A 588 46.74 25.84 -7.38
N LEU A 589 45.51 26.33 -7.48
CA LEU A 589 45.14 27.44 -8.37
C LEU A 589 45.19 28.83 -7.72
N GLY A 590 45.09 28.97 -6.38
CA GLY A 590 44.99 30.30 -5.75
C GLY A 590 45.11 30.32 -4.23
N SER A 591 46.18 29.76 -3.68
CA SER A 591 46.38 29.68 -2.23
C SER A 591 46.62 31.02 -1.52
N GLU A 592 47.00 32.08 -2.23
CA GLU A 592 47.35 33.38 -1.63
C GLU A 592 46.13 34.16 -1.09
N GLU A 593 44.91 33.77 -1.48
CA GLU A 593 43.67 34.45 -1.08
C GLU A 593 42.95 33.78 0.12
N MET A 594 43.47 32.65 0.64
CA MET A 594 42.86 31.96 1.79
C MET A 594 43.42 32.43 3.14
N PRO A 595 42.57 32.66 4.16
CA PRO A 595 43.04 32.96 5.51
C PRO A 595 43.95 31.85 6.07
N GLN A 596 45.08 32.23 6.68
CA GLN A 596 46.04 31.29 7.26
C GLN A 596 45.42 30.42 8.36
N GLU A 597 44.46 30.97 9.11
CA GLU A 597 43.71 30.25 10.14
C GLU A 597 42.91 29.10 9.53
N LEU A 598 42.23 29.33 8.41
CA LEU A 598 41.42 28.30 7.72
C LEU A 598 42.32 27.21 7.12
N LEU A 599 43.43 27.59 6.50
CA LEU A 599 44.46 26.65 6.01
C LEU A 599 44.97 25.74 7.12
N SER A 600 45.27 26.32 8.29
CA SER A 600 45.75 25.60 9.46
C SER A 600 44.70 24.62 10.00
N GLN A 601 43.43 25.04 10.05
CA GLN A 601 42.33 24.18 10.50
C GLN A 601 42.05 23.02 9.52
N ILE A 602 42.09 23.25 8.21
CA ILE A 602 41.96 22.19 7.20
C ILE A 602 43.10 21.18 7.32
N LEU A 603 44.34 21.66 7.47
CA LEU A 603 45.52 20.81 7.67
C LEU A 603 45.39 19.94 8.93
N LEU A 604 44.94 20.53 10.04
CA LEU A 604 44.65 19.84 11.29
C LEU A 604 43.60 18.73 11.14
N ALA A 605 42.49 19.05 10.48
CA ALA A 605 41.39 18.12 10.27
C ALA A 605 41.84 16.91 9.42
N LEU A 606 42.69 17.15 8.40
CA LEU A 606 43.30 16.11 7.58
C LEU A 606 44.31 15.26 8.35
N LEU A 607 45.15 15.86 9.19
CA LEU A 607 46.10 15.14 10.04
C LEU A 607 45.39 14.29 11.10
N HIS A 608 44.26 14.74 11.65
CA HIS A 608 43.45 13.92 12.57
C HIS A 608 42.83 12.70 11.86
N TRP A 609 42.53 12.83 10.57
CA TRP A 609 42.08 11.71 9.76
C TRP A 609 43.20 10.72 9.44
N ALA A 610 44.44 11.21 9.27
CA ALA A 610 45.66 10.44 9.00
C ALA A 610 45.89 9.23 9.90
N GLY A 611 45.47 9.32 11.17
CA GLY A 611 45.60 8.24 12.15
C GLY A 611 44.89 6.93 11.77
N LYS A 612 44.14 6.91 10.65
CA LYS A 612 43.42 5.75 10.12
C LYS A 612 43.89 5.26 8.73
N SER A 613 44.91 5.85 8.11
CA SER A 613 45.47 5.62 6.74
C SER A 613 45.05 6.64 5.66
N PHE A 614 45.97 6.99 4.74
CA PHE A 614 45.76 7.91 3.62
C PHE A 614 45.79 7.20 2.25
N ASN A 615 44.98 7.69 1.31
CA ASN A 615 45.13 7.38 -0.12
C ASN A 615 46.09 8.38 -0.83
N SER A 616 46.45 8.11 -2.08
CA SER A 616 47.40 8.92 -2.85
C SER A 616 46.98 10.38 -3.00
N THR A 617 45.70 10.65 -3.25
CA THR A 617 45.16 12.00 -3.40
C THR A 617 45.30 12.79 -2.10
N GLN A 618 44.98 12.16 -0.96
CA GLN A 618 45.06 12.81 0.35
C GLN A 618 46.49 13.16 0.73
N LEU A 619 47.46 12.29 0.39
CA LEU A 619 48.88 12.58 0.58
C LEU A 619 49.34 13.77 -0.29
N GLU A 620 48.84 13.89 -1.52
CA GLU A 620 49.12 15.06 -2.37
C GLU A 620 48.55 16.35 -1.77
N VAL A 621 47.31 16.34 -1.28
CA VAL A 621 46.68 17.48 -0.61
C VAL A 621 47.49 17.89 0.61
N LEU A 622 47.85 16.92 1.45
CA LEU A 622 48.63 17.13 2.66
C LEU A 622 50.00 17.74 2.33
N ALA A 623 50.71 17.18 1.34
CA ALA A 623 52.01 17.69 0.92
C ALA A 623 51.94 19.13 0.41
N GLU A 624 50.87 19.49 -0.31
CA GLU A 624 50.68 20.85 -0.82
C GLU A 624 50.33 21.85 0.29
N LEU A 625 49.51 21.45 1.27
CA LEU A 625 49.22 22.25 2.46
C LEU A 625 50.49 22.51 3.28
N LEU A 626 51.29 21.47 3.54
CA LEU A 626 52.52 21.58 4.33
C LEU A 626 53.56 22.53 3.71
N ARG A 627 53.56 22.69 2.38
CA ARG A 627 54.44 23.64 1.68
C ARG A 627 54.01 25.10 1.79
N LYS A 628 52.73 25.35 2.12
CA LYS A 628 52.10 26.67 1.98
C LYS A 628 51.66 27.31 3.30
N VAL A 629 51.55 26.53 4.37
CA VAL A 629 51.35 27.08 5.72
C VAL A 629 52.66 27.70 6.20
N GLU A 630 52.64 28.99 6.53
CA GLU A 630 53.78 29.63 7.19
C GLU A 630 53.88 29.09 8.61
N TRP A 631 54.87 28.24 8.84
CA TRP A 631 55.16 27.73 10.18
C TRP A 631 55.75 28.85 11.03
N VAL A 632 54.94 29.46 11.89
CA VAL A 632 55.43 30.46 12.84
C VAL A 632 56.29 29.75 13.90
N PRO A 633 57.61 30.01 13.96
CA PRO A 633 58.46 29.37 14.96
C PRO A 633 58.13 29.96 16.33
N THR A 634 57.68 29.15 17.28
CA THR A 634 57.65 29.56 18.68
C THR A 634 59.05 29.52 19.30
N PRO A 635 59.35 30.37 20.30
CA PRO A 635 60.70 30.52 20.88
C PRO A 635 61.33 29.26 21.49
N SER A 636 60.58 28.16 21.61
CA SER A 636 61.00 26.88 22.18
C SER A 636 61.58 25.87 21.17
N GLY A 637 61.67 26.21 19.88
CA GLY A 637 62.28 25.31 18.88
C GLY A 637 61.45 24.08 18.52
N HIS A 638 60.23 23.98 19.05
CA HIS A 638 59.21 23.06 18.58
C HIS A 638 58.13 23.83 17.83
N VAL A 639 57.69 23.26 16.71
CA VAL A 639 56.57 23.75 15.91
C VAL A 639 55.30 23.21 16.56
N THR A 640 54.56 24.04 17.28
CA THR A 640 53.27 23.64 17.87
C THR A 640 52.10 24.13 17.03
N ILE A 641 51.26 23.18 16.65
CA ILE A 641 49.85 23.44 16.36
C ILE A 641 49.18 23.68 17.72
N ASP A 642 49.30 24.89 18.25
CA ASP A 642 48.87 25.18 19.62
C ASP A 642 47.33 25.23 19.71
N GLN A 643 46.74 24.04 19.86
CA GLN A 643 45.73 23.65 20.87
C GLN A 643 45.08 22.26 20.64
N ALA A 644 45.60 21.40 19.76
CA ALA A 644 44.93 20.12 19.42
C ALA A 644 45.70 18.81 19.74
N PHE A 645 46.91 18.86 20.29
CA PHE A 645 47.67 17.64 20.60
C PHE A 645 47.76 17.38 22.11
N ASP A 646 47.06 16.34 22.57
CA ASP A 646 47.33 15.69 23.86
C ASP A 646 48.71 14.98 23.77
N PRO A 647 49.71 15.38 24.57
CA PRO A 647 51.11 14.99 24.40
C PRO A 647 51.47 13.56 24.83
N VAL A 648 50.50 12.62 24.96
CA VAL A 648 50.77 11.25 25.47
C VAL A 648 50.50 10.12 24.45
N ALA A 649 49.97 10.38 23.26
CA ALA A 649 49.82 9.34 22.22
C ALA A 649 50.94 9.43 21.16
N PRO A 650 51.69 8.35 20.88
CA PRO A 650 52.83 8.40 19.96
C PRO A 650 52.37 8.55 18.51
N LEU A 651 52.91 9.54 17.80
CA LEU A 651 52.84 9.67 16.35
C LEU A 651 53.53 8.46 15.68
N PRO A 652 52.97 7.88 14.60
CA PRO A 652 53.72 6.92 13.80
C PRO A 652 54.82 7.66 13.02
N ASP A 653 56.04 7.10 13.04
CA ASP A 653 57.20 7.59 12.30
C ASP A 653 56.90 7.79 10.81
N LEU A 654 56.76 9.04 10.38
CA LEU A 654 56.80 9.45 8.98
C LEU A 654 58.27 9.45 8.51
N HIS A 655 58.82 8.26 8.24
CA HIS A 655 60.02 8.15 7.42
C HIS A 655 59.65 8.38 5.95
N VAL A 656 59.67 9.65 5.52
CA VAL A 656 59.99 10.02 4.13
C VAL A 656 61.31 10.77 4.19
N VAL A 657 62.40 10.02 4.08
CA VAL A 657 63.72 10.57 3.77
C VAL A 657 63.73 10.92 2.29
N GLN A 658 63.90 12.20 1.99
CA GLN A 658 64.28 12.69 0.68
C GLN A 658 65.54 11.98 0.18
N GLN A 659 65.57 11.64 -1.11
CA GLN A 659 66.73 11.92 -1.95
C GLN A 659 66.36 11.88 -3.44
N GLY A 660 66.54 13.03 -4.11
CA GLY A 660 66.40 13.22 -5.56
C GLY A 660 65.45 14.33 -5.93
#